data_AF-A0AAP2KRF4-F1
#
_entry.id   AF-A0AAP2KRF4-F1
#
_cell.length_a   1.000
_cell.length_b   1.000
_cell.length_c   1.000
_cell.angle_alpha   90.00
_cell.angle_beta   90.00
_cell.angle_gamma   90.00
#
_symmetry.space_group_name_H-M   'P 1'
#
loop_
_entity.id
_entity.type
_entity.pdbx_description
1 polymer ?
#
loop_
_entity_poly.entity_id
_entity_poly.type
_entity_poly.pdbx_seq_one_letter_code
_entity_poly.pdbx_strand_id
1 'polypeptide(L)'
;MSCENDSRTQHPSHAGGATLGAVAGERPDDDTPGADAHEAPSGDSRSAGCPGGQGMPLLGLRRLIFFTLSVVTSLQGAYMMFDILRANGLTVLEGTILGLFVFMFAWLTVSFWSGIAGFLVVVFKRDPLTLKRATPLDETLDPERRIALVMPVYNEETSRVIAGLEATCDSLVETGKAAAFDVYLLSDTTDSEIAEAERRAAAALRKRLPGGLRLYYRRRERNIGRKVGNLEDFCCRWGQAYESMIILDADSVMGGRTLVRMAATMQANPRLGLLQTVPLPARSNTLFGRFLQFAATLYSPMLAAGQSVWQGDTANYWGHNAIIRIEAFVNHCGLPALPGKAPMGGDILSHDFVEAALLRRAGWEVRLHAGLEDSYEELPGNMVDYAKRDRRWCQGNMQHLRLLLSRGLHPINRLHFLLGALAYMASLLWLIMLGLSTVDAVVRAVAKVRFFNEGYQLFPEWPESKVAMIASLLVITVLMLLLPKLLGMIVGLLQRRRDFGGGFRLAVSAFLEVLFSILIAPLMMAFHAWFVVSVLAGRTVSWSSQVRGGRLIPWRVAWRRTGAMTLLGLLWGGVSYYYAPLFFWWLSPVLLGMVASAPLLRYTSSIRAGEWLQRHRLVCIPAEVNPPWVLTRLEQLEANPPSDEAADVDAASLLPETERRQTMPTQSLKAWWGLGGAKPPAAESA
;
A
#
# COMPACT_ATOMS: atom_id res chain seq x y z
N MET A 1 10.81 -51.47 9.51
CA MET A 1 11.88 -50.87 8.68
C MET A 1 11.25 -50.31 7.41
N SER A 2 11.56 -49.12 6.90
CA SER A 2 12.17 -47.92 7.49
C SER A 2 12.00 -46.78 6.49
N CYS A 3 11.56 -45.58 6.93
CA CYS A 3 11.80 -44.27 6.28
C CYS A 3 11.26 -44.06 4.83
N GLU A 4 11.00 -42.85 4.32
CA GLU A 4 10.80 -41.51 4.88
C GLU A 4 10.12 -40.62 3.81
N ASN A 5 9.61 -39.44 4.22
CA ASN A 5 9.48 -38.18 3.45
C ASN A 5 9.09 -38.28 1.94
N ASP A 6 7.90 -37.88 1.48
CA ASP A 6 7.13 -36.65 1.77
C ASP A 6 7.91 -35.33 1.54
N SER A 7 7.19 -34.21 1.43
CA SER A 7 7.60 -32.83 1.06
C SER A 7 7.40 -32.44 -0.43
N ARG A 8 6.14 -32.10 -0.78
CA ARG A 8 5.81 -31.21 -1.91
C ARG A 8 5.00 -30.01 -1.45
N THR A 9 5.66 -28.88 -1.17
CA THR A 9 5.00 -27.56 -1.08
C THR A 9 5.90 -26.42 -1.56
N GLN A 10 5.29 -25.51 -2.34
CA GLN A 10 5.76 -24.17 -2.71
C GLN A 10 4.49 -23.28 -2.69
N HIS A 11 4.48 -22.21 -1.90
CA HIS A 11 5.04 -20.87 -2.16
C HIS A 11 4.22 -19.95 -3.11
N PRO A 12 3.36 -19.06 -2.58
CA PRO A 12 3.08 -17.78 -3.25
C PRO A 12 3.00 -16.50 -2.37
N SER A 13 3.55 -15.40 -2.89
CA SER A 13 3.55 -13.99 -2.36
C SER A 13 3.42 -12.96 -3.51
N HIS A 14 3.20 -11.63 -3.29
CA HIS A 14 2.78 -10.70 -4.38
C HIS A 14 2.85 -9.14 -4.21
N ALA A 15 2.12 -8.31 -5.01
CA ALA A 15 2.36 -6.89 -5.44
C ALA A 15 1.40 -5.74 -4.96
N GLY A 16 1.64 -4.43 -5.17
CA GLY A 16 2.51 -3.73 -6.14
C GLY A 16 2.77 -2.20 -5.98
N GLY A 17 3.81 -1.78 -5.24
CA GLY A 17 4.62 -0.55 -5.51
C GLY A 17 4.20 0.85 -5.00
N ALA A 18 4.80 1.32 -3.89
CA ALA A 18 4.91 2.74 -3.51
C ALA A 18 6.03 3.00 -2.45
N THR A 19 6.67 4.19 -2.45
CA THR A 19 7.55 4.81 -1.40
C THR A 19 9.11 4.55 -1.38
N LEU A 20 9.89 5.64 -1.21
CA LEU A 20 11.36 5.88 -1.38
C LEU A 20 12.21 6.33 -0.11
N GLY A 21 13.24 7.24 -0.22
CA GLY A 21 14.49 7.38 0.61
C GLY A 21 15.00 8.75 1.21
N ALA A 22 15.81 8.69 2.29
CA ALA A 22 16.81 9.63 2.93
C ALA A 22 16.43 11.07 3.44
N VAL A 23 17.07 11.78 4.42
CA VAL A 23 18.31 11.73 5.29
C VAL A 23 19.60 12.43 4.74
N ALA A 24 20.45 13.20 5.48
CA ALA A 24 20.37 14.07 6.68
C ALA A 24 21.74 14.81 6.93
N GLY A 25 21.81 15.78 7.88
CA GLY A 25 23.05 16.42 8.41
C GLY A 25 22.84 17.92 8.74
N GLU A 26 23.53 18.59 9.67
CA GLU A 26 24.35 18.16 10.84
C GLU A 26 24.34 19.31 11.91
N ARG A 27 25.03 19.19 13.06
CA ARG A 27 25.00 20.18 14.17
C ARG A 27 26.10 21.28 14.07
N PRO A 28 26.07 22.32 14.93
CA PRO A 28 26.83 22.23 16.21
C PRO A 28 25.99 22.55 17.46
N ASP A 29 26.66 22.60 18.61
CA ASP A 29 26.09 22.55 19.97
C ASP A 29 26.06 23.91 20.70
N ASP A 30 25.33 24.01 21.82
CA ASP A 30 25.64 24.88 22.97
C ASP A 30 24.95 24.36 24.26
N ASP A 31 25.28 24.94 25.41
CA ASP A 31 25.37 24.22 26.71
C ASP A 31 24.35 24.62 27.82
N THR A 32 24.45 23.96 28.99
CA THR A 32 23.87 24.25 30.33
C THR A 32 22.42 23.82 30.70
N PRO A 33 22.10 23.57 32.01
CA PRO A 33 21.04 22.62 32.41
C PRO A 33 19.95 23.15 33.38
N GLY A 34 18.92 22.33 33.68
CA GLY A 34 18.07 22.52 34.87
C GLY A 34 16.77 21.68 34.98
N ALA A 35 16.55 21.09 36.16
CA ALA A 35 15.28 20.62 36.76
C ALA A 35 14.45 19.49 36.09
N ASP A 36 14.71 18.26 36.56
CA ASP A 36 13.75 17.31 37.16
C ASP A 36 12.46 16.89 36.40
N ALA A 37 12.47 15.63 35.93
CA ALA A 37 11.28 14.81 35.69
C ALA A 37 11.59 13.34 36.04
N HIS A 38 10.58 12.59 36.51
CA HIS A 38 10.77 11.25 37.12
C HIS A 38 11.51 10.22 36.24
N GLU A 39 12.32 9.39 36.90
CA GLU A 39 13.18 8.39 36.28
C GLU A 39 12.39 7.28 35.55
N ALA A 40 12.69 7.12 34.26
CA ALA A 40 12.57 5.84 33.57
C ALA A 40 13.92 5.10 33.70
N PRO A 41 13.95 3.75 33.76
CA PRO A 41 15.18 3.01 34.06
C PRO A 41 16.29 3.23 33.03
N SER A 42 17.39 3.86 33.45
CA SER A 42 18.54 4.21 32.62
C SER A 42 19.45 3.00 32.36
N GLY A 43 19.14 2.22 31.32
CA GLY A 43 19.95 1.07 30.90
C GLY A 43 20.92 1.35 29.75
N ASP A 44 22.18 1.71 30.04
CA ASP A 44 23.27 1.77 29.04
C ASP A 44 23.70 0.35 28.63
N SER A 45 22.88 -0.31 27.81
CA SER A 45 23.05 -1.71 27.40
C SER A 45 24.02 -1.88 26.22
N ARG A 46 25.28 -1.50 26.42
CA ARG A 46 26.36 -1.86 25.49
C ARG A 46 26.55 -3.38 25.44
N SER A 47 26.09 -3.99 24.34
CA SER A 47 26.51 -5.32 23.85
C SER A 47 26.42 -6.51 24.83
N ALA A 48 25.29 -6.68 25.51
CA ALA A 48 24.88 -7.98 26.06
C ALA A 48 23.80 -8.62 25.16
N GLY A 49 24.00 -9.86 24.73
CA GLY A 49 23.16 -10.48 23.70
C GLY A 49 21.93 -11.20 24.24
N CYS A 50 20.74 -10.61 24.10
CA CYS A 50 19.48 -11.33 24.30
C CYS A 50 19.24 -12.34 23.16
N PRO A 51 19.12 -13.65 23.43
CA PRO A 51 18.83 -14.65 22.41
C PRO A 51 17.37 -14.55 21.96
N GLY A 52 17.13 -14.22 20.69
CA GLY A 52 15.79 -14.15 20.07
C GLY A 52 15.67 -13.06 19.01
N GLY A 53 16.36 -11.93 19.20
CA GLY A 53 16.37 -10.85 18.22
C GLY A 53 17.02 -11.27 16.89
N GLN A 54 16.20 -11.51 15.86
CA GLN A 54 16.69 -11.73 14.48
C GLN A 54 17.46 -10.49 13.99
N GLY A 55 18.79 -10.54 14.10
CA GLY A 55 19.67 -9.45 13.71
C GLY A 55 19.62 -9.14 12.21
N MET A 56 19.60 -7.85 11.88
CA MET A 56 19.60 -7.35 10.50
C MET A 56 21.02 -6.92 10.11
N PRO A 57 21.83 -7.79 9.49
CA PRO A 57 23.24 -7.49 9.24
C PRO A 57 23.36 -6.29 8.30
N LEU A 58 24.32 -5.42 8.63
CA LEU A 58 24.79 -4.30 7.80
C LEU A 58 23.67 -3.31 7.38
N LEU A 59 22.60 -3.17 8.17
CA LEU A 59 21.44 -2.33 7.79
C LEU A 59 21.80 -0.86 7.50
N GLY A 60 22.76 -0.29 8.24
CA GLY A 60 23.30 1.04 7.95
C GLY A 60 23.99 1.13 6.58
N LEU A 61 24.83 0.14 6.24
CA LEU A 61 25.50 0.04 4.94
C LEU A 61 24.50 -0.22 3.79
N ARG A 62 23.48 -1.05 4.03
CA ARG A 62 22.38 -1.30 3.08
C ARG A 62 21.63 -0.01 2.74
N ARG A 63 21.29 0.80 3.76
CA ARG A 63 20.71 2.13 3.61
C ARG A 63 21.64 3.08 2.86
N LEU A 64 22.93 3.12 3.23
CA LEU A 64 23.95 3.95 2.56
C LEU A 64 24.08 3.62 1.06
N ILE A 65 24.29 2.35 0.71
CA ILE A 65 24.40 1.90 -0.70
C ILE A 65 23.13 2.29 -1.48
N PHE A 66 21.96 2.00 -0.91
CA PHE A 66 20.67 2.26 -1.53
C PHE A 66 20.42 3.75 -1.81
N PHE A 67 20.72 4.62 -0.84
CA PHE A 67 20.57 6.07 -1.01
C PHE A 67 21.65 6.66 -1.92
N THR A 68 22.91 6.23 -1.81
CA THR A 68 23.99 6.66 -2.72
C THR A 68 23.67 6.33 -4.17
N LEU A 69 23.28 5.08 -4.48
CA LEU A 69 22.89 4.66 -5.83
C LEU A 69 21.72 5.49 -6.36
N SER A 70 20.72 5.74 -5.53
CA SER A 70 19.55 6.53 -5.91
C SER A 70 19.87 8.00 -6.16
N VAL A 71 20.66 8.64 -5.28
CA VAL A 71 21.09 10.04 -5.43
C VAL A 71 21.97 10.20 -6.68
N VAL A 72 22.97 9.32 -6.87
CA VAL A 72 23.84 9.36 -8.06
C VAL A 72 23.03 9.18 -9.36
N THR A 73 22.07 8.23 -9.38
CA THR A 73 21.19 8.05 -10.54
C THR A 73 20.32 9.29 -10.78
N SER A 74 19.82 9.92 -9.71
CA SER A 74 18.98 11.13 -9.80
C SER A 74 19.76 12.32 -10.33
N LEU A 75 20.99 12.53 -9.85
CA LEU A 75 21.90 13.58 -10.31
C LEU A 75 22.33 13.38 -11.76
N GLN A 76 22.58 12.14 -12.20
CA GLN A 76 22.88 11.82 -13.59
C GLN A 76 21.69 12.18 -14.52
N GLY A 77 20.47 11.78 -14.14
CA GLY A 77 19.26 12.13 -14.90
C GLY A 77 19.01 13.64 -14.92
N ALA A 78 19.21 14.32 -13.79
CA ALA A 78 19.12 15.77 -13.67
C ALA A 78 20.11 16.50 -14.58
N TYR A 79 21.37 16.06 -14.59
CA TYR A 79 22.41 16.61 -15.46
C TYR A 79 22.08 16.42 -16.94
N MET A 80 21.60 15.22 -17.34
CA MET A 80 21.19 14.97 -18.72
C MET A 80 20.02 15.86 -19.16
N MET A 81 18.99 16.04 -18.33
CA MET A 81 17.89 16.96 -18.64
C MET A 81 18.35 18.43 -18.69
N PHE A 82 19.25 18.83 -17.79
CA PHE A 82 19.85 20.17 -17.80
C PHE A 82 20.66 20.43 -19.08
N ASP A 83 21.49 19.48 -19.53
CA ASP A 83 22.26 19.63 -20.78
C ASP A 83 21.38 19.63 -22.03
N ILE A 84 20.29 18.84 -22.03
CA ILE A 84 19.27 18.86 -23.09
C ILE A 84 18.62 20.24 -23.21
N LEU A 85 18.18 20.82 -22.09
CA LEU A 85 17.40 22.06 -22.09
C LEU A 85 18.29 23.29 -22.32
N ARG A 86 19.46 23.39 -21.66
CA ARG A 86 20.36 24.55 -21.74
C ARG A 86 21.01 24.78 -23.11
N ALA A 87 20.87 23.82 -24.03
CA ALA A 87 21.57 23.75 -25.32
C ALA A 87 21.33 24.96 -26.24
N ASN A 88 20.29 25.76 -25.98
CA ASN A 88 19.96 26.96 -26.75
C ASN A 88 19.64 28.14 -25.81
N GLY A 89 20.35 28.21 -24.67
CA GLY A 89 19.94 29.01 -23.51
C GLY A 89 18.97 28.24 -22.60
N LEU A 90 18.54 28.87 -21.49
CA LEU A 90 17.56 28.29 -20.56
C LEU A 90 16.52 29.34 -20.16
N THR A 91 15.27 29.11 -20.55
CA THR A 91 14.12 29.96 -20.17
C THR A 91 13.54 29.57 -18.81
N VAL A 92 12.69 30.44 -18.25
CA VAL A 92 11.93 30.16 -17.01
C VAL A 92 10.98 28.96 -17.19
N LEU A 93 10.43 28.75 -18.40
CA LEU A 93 9.59 27.60 -18.71
C LEU A 93 10.39 26.29 -18.59
N GLU A 94 11.56 26.24 -19.20
CA GLU A 94 12.43 25.06 -19.20
C GLU A 94 13.05 24.82 -17.82
N GLY A 95 13.42 25.88 -17.08
CA GLY A 95 13.83 25.76 -15.67
C GLY A 95 12.72 25.18 -14.79
N THR A 96 11.46 25.50 -15.08
CA THR A 96 10.29 24.90 -14.39
C THR A 96 10.10 23.43 -14.77
N ILE A 97 10.21 23.09 -16.06
CA ILE A 97 10.16 21.70 -16.56
C ILE A 97 11.30 20.88 -15.95
N LEU A 98 12.51 21.43 -15.87
CA LEU A 98 13.68 20.81 -15.23
C LEU A 98 13.42 20.54 -13.74
N GLY A 99 12.92 21.52 -12.99
CA GLY A 99 12.60 21.35 -11.57
C GLY A 99 11.56 20.24 -11.33
N LEU A 100 10.49 20.21 -12.14
CA LEU A 100 9.50 19.14 -12.10
C LEU A 100 10.10 17.78 -12.49
N PHE A 101 10.92 17.73 -13.53
CA PHE A 101 11.57 16.51 -13.98
C PHE A 101 12.53 15.95 -12.93
N VAL A 102 13.42 16.76 -12.36
CA VAL A 102 14.41 16.31 -11.35
C VAL A 102 13.71 15.70 -10.14
N PHE A 103 12.63 16.33 -9.68
CA PHE A 103 11.81 15.83 -8.59
C PHE A 103 11.09 14.51 -8.93
N MET A 104 10.49 14.43 -10.12
CA MET A 104 9.82 13.22 -10.61
C MET A 104 10.79 12.08 -10.98
N PHE A 105 12.01 12.39 -11.39
CA PHE A 105 13.04 11.41 -11.70
C PHE A 105 13.68 10.86 -10.42
N ALA A 106 13.92 11.71 -9.41
CA ALA A 106 14.25 11.27 -8.06
C ALA A 106 13.17 10.34 -7.47
N TRP A 107 11.89 10.60 -7.76
CA TRP A 107 10.79 9.68 -7.43
C TRP A 107 10.91 8.30 -8.14
N LEU A 108 11.44 8.27 -9.36
CA LEU A 108 11.64 7.02 -10.10
C LEU A 108 12.86 6.23 -9.60
N THR A 109 13.97 6.89 -9.24
CA THR A 109 15.26 6.22 -8.99
C THR A 109 15.22 5.25 -7.81
N VAL A 110 14.70 5.67 -6.65
CA VAL A 110 14.66 4.82 -5.45
C VAL A 110 13.60 3.71 -5.59
N SER A 111 12.52 3.95 -6.36
CA SER A 111 11.52 2.94 -6.72
C SER A 111 12.16 1.82 -7.56
N PHE A 112 12.97 2.21 -8.54
CA PHE A 112 13.79 1.31 -9.36
C PHE A 112 14.80 0.52 -8.51
N TRP A 113 15.61 1.19 -7.67
CA TRP A 113 16.60 0.52 -6.82
C TRP A 113 15.98 -0.42 -5.77
N SER A 114 14.76 -0.14 -5.31
CA SER A 114 13.99 -1.09 -4.47
C SER A 114 13.66 -2.36 -5.25
N GLY A 115 13.26 -2.23 -6.52
CA GLY A 115 13.07 -3.36 -7.43
C GLY A 115 14.33 -4.18 -7.69
N ILE A 116 15.49 -3.53 -7.86
CA ILE A 116 16.79 -4.22 -8.00
C ILE A 116 17.15 -4.98 -6.72
N ALA A 117 17.07 -4.34 -5.55
CA ALA A 117 17.34 -4.97 -4.27
C ALA A 117 16.42 -6.19 -4.02
N GLY A 118 15.14 -6.04 -4.34
CA GLY A 118 14.13 -7.09 -4.26
C GLY A 118 14.41 -8.27 -5.20
N PHE A 119 14.80 -7.99 -6.45
CA PHE A 119 15.17 -9.02 -7.42
C PHE A 119 16.32 -9.87 -6.90
N LEU A 120 17.38 -9.23 -6.41
CA LEU A 120 18.57 -9.91 -5.91
C LEU A 120 18.25 -10.85 -4.74
N VAL A 121 17.51 -10.40 -3.73
CA VAL A 121 17.20 -11.28 -2.58
C VAL A 121 16.26 -12.43 -2.98
N VAL A 122 15.22 -12.19 -3.78
CA VAL A 122 14.28 -13.26 -4.16
C VAL A 122 14.92 -14.24 -5.15
N VAL A 123 15.69 -13.79 -6.15
CA VAL A 123 16.32 -14.69 -7.13
C VAL A 123 17.34 -15.63 -6.47
N PHE A 124 18.11 -15.12 -5.49
CA PHE A 124 19.06 -15.92 -4.69
C PHE A 124 18.44 -16.58 -3.44
N LYS A 125 17.11 -16.54 -3.29
CA LYS A 125 16.34 -17.13 -2.17
C LYS A 125 16.91 -16.75 -0.81
N ARG A 126 17.14 -15.46 -0.60
CA ARG A 126 17.56 -14.84 0.66
C ARG A 126 16.39 -14.16 1.36
N ASP A 127 16.35 -14.28 2.67
CA ASP A 127 15.45 -13.47 3.50
C ASP A 127 15.92 -12.00 3.48
N PRO A 128 15.04 -11.01 3.21
CA PRO A 128 15.45 -9.62 3.05
C PRO A 128 15.94 -8.95 4.35
N LEU A 129 15.56 -9.44 5.53
CA LEU A 129 15.98 -8.84 6.81
C LEU A 129 17.36 -9.33 7.24
N THR A 130 17.55 -10.65 7.31
CA THR A 130 18.75 -11.33 7.81
C THR A 130 19.80 -11.63 6.73
N LEU A 131 19.44 -11.56 5.43
CA LEU A 131 20.25 -11.94 4.27
C LEU A 131 20.74 -13.41 4.25
N LYS A 132 20.27 -14.24 5.21
CA LYS A 132 20.47 -15.69 5.21
C LYS A 132 19.60 -16.34 4.13
N ARG A 133 19.83 -17.63 3.83
CA ARG A 133 18.93 -18.41 2.98
C ARG A 133 17.53 -18.38 3.59
N ALA A 134 16.51 -18.05 2.79
CA ALA A 134 15.12 -18.04 3.24
C ALA A 134 14.69 -19.46 3.63
N THR A 135 14.09 -19.57 4.80
CA THR A 135 13.43 -20.77 5.34
C THR A 135 11.97 -20.42 5.65
N PRO A 136 11.09 -21.42 5.81
CA PRO A 136 9.80 -21.19 6.46
C PRO A 136 9.99 -20.47 7.81
N LEU A 137 9.02 -19.64 8.18
CA LEU A 137 8.91 -19.13 9.54
C LEU A 137 8.55 -20.28 10.50
N ASP A 138 8.92 -20.10 11.76
CA ASP A 138 8.57 -21.04 12.84
C ASP A 138 7.05 -21.12 13.02
N GLU A 139 6.57 -22.32 13.38
CA GLU A 139 5.17 -22.62 13.72
C GLU A 139 5.05 -23.02 15.21
N THR A 140 6.16 -22.94 15.96
CA THR A 140 6.24 -23.06 17.43
C THR A 140 5.55 -21.87 18.10
N LEU A 141 4.46 -22.16 18.80
CA LEU A 141 3.59 -21.17 19.43
C LEU A 141 3.30 -21.57 20.88
N ASP A 142 3.55 -20.63 21.80
CA ASP A 142 3.15 -20.66 23.20
C ASP A 142 1.63 -20.35 23.29
N PRO A 143 0.79 -21.29 23.79
CA PRO A 143 -0.66 -21.12 23.84
C PRO A 143 -1.16 -20.29 25.03
N GLU A 144 -0.32 -20.05 26.05
CA GLU A 144 -0.68 -19.20 27.19
C GLU A 144 -0.66 -17.72 26.79
N ARG A 145 0.23 -17.37 25.84
CA ARG A 145 0.32 -16.06 25.20
C ARG A 145 -0.76 -15.87 24.12
N ARG A 146 -1.99 -15.65 24.58
CA ARG A 146 -3.20 -15.47 23.76
C ARG A 146 -3.02 -14.42 22.65
N ILE A 147 -3.60 -14.68 21.49
CA ILE A 147 -3.70 -13.74 20.35
C ILE A 147 -5.17 -13.45 20.02
N ALA A 148 -5.52 -12.18 19.79
CA ALA A 148 -6.85 -11.80 19.33
C ALA A 148 -6.90 -11.66 17.80
N LEU A 149 -7.78 -12.38 17.11
CA LEU A 149 -8.09 -12.17 15.70
C LEU A 149 -9.25 -11.18 15.59
N VAL A 150 -8.98 -9.94 15.21
CA VAL A 150 -9.97 -8.85 15.20
C VAL A 150 -10.37 -8.46 13.78
N MET A 151 -11.68 -8.36 13.51
CA MET A 151 -12.24 -7.97 12.22
C MET A 151 -13.24 -6.81 12.40
N PRO A 152 -12.85 -5.56 12.11
CA PRO A 152 -13.77 -4.42 12.10
C PRO A 152 -14.72 -4.45 10.89
N VAL A 153 -16.00 -4.12 11.12
CA VAL A 153 -17.05 -4.05 10.08
C VAL A 153 -17.89 -2.77 10.18
N TYR A 154 -18.44 -2.31 9.05
CA TYR A 154 -19.37 -1.21 8.87
C TYR A 154 -20.26 -1.41 7.63
N ASN A 155 -21.47 -1.94 7.83
CA ASN A 155 -22.49 -2.12 6.78
C ASN A 155 -21.99 -2.90 5.54
N GLU A 156 -21.13 -3.90 5.74
CA GLU A 156 -20.81 -4.90 4.72
C GLU A 156 -21.97 -5.88 4.50
N GLU A 157 -21.85 -6.67 3.43
CA GLU A 157 -22.72 -7.82 3.20
C GLU A 157 -22.33 -8.95 4.18
N THR A 158 -23.25 -9.30 5.09
CA THR A 158 -22.98 -10.14 6.25
C THR A 158 -22.54 -11.56 5.91
N SER A 159 -23.12 -12.19 4.89
CA SER A 159 -22.81 -13.59 4.57
C SER A 159 -21.39 -13.76 4.06
N ARG A 160 -20.90 -12.86 3.18
CA ARG A 160 -19.51 -12.81 2.75
C ARG A 160 -18.54 -12.59 3.92
N VAL A 161 -18.87 -11.71 4.86
CA VAL A 161 -18.02 -11.45 6.05
C VAL A 161 -17.91 -12.71 6.91
N ILE A 162 -19.05 -13.30 7.26
CA ILE A 162 -19.13 -14.48 8.13
C ILE A 162 -18.47 -15.69 7.46
N ALA A 163 -18.71 -15.94 6.18
CA ALA A 163 -18.05 -17.02 5.43
C ALA A 163 -16.52 -16.83 5.34
N GLY A 164 -16.04 -15.58 5.19
CA GLY A 164 -14.61 -15.28 5.16
C GLY A 164 -13.91 -15.48 6.51
N LEU A 165 -14.61 -15.11 7.60
CA LEU A 165 -14.15 -15.32 8.97
C LEU A 165 -14.18 -16.81 9.33
N GLU A 166 -15.26 -17.52 9.01
CA GLU A 166 -15.44 -18.96 9.24
C GLU A 166 -14.38 -19.78 8.49
N ALA A 167 -14.13 -19.52 7.20
CA ALA A 167 -13.06 -20.17 6.45
C ALA A 167 -11.66 -19.92 7.06
N THR A 168 -11.40 -18.69 7.50
CA THR A 168 -10.15 -18.31 8.19
C THR A 168 -10.00 -19.06 9.53
N CYS A 169 -11.09 -19.21 10.29
CA CYS A 169 -11.12 -19.92 11.56
C CYS A 169 -10.95 -21.44 11.39
N ASP A 170 -11.64 -22.06 10.43
CA ASP A 170 -11.49 -23.49 10.16
C ASP A 170 -10.04 -23.82 9.74
N SER A 171 -9.45 -23.00 8.86
CA SER A 171 -8.04 -23.16 8.45
C SER A 171 -7.07 -22.98 9.62
N LEU A 172 -7.43 -22.20 10.64
CA LEU A 172 -6.69 -22.09 11.89
C LEU A 172 -6.86 -23.33 12.79
N VAL A 173 -8.04 -23.95 12.81
CA VAL A 173 -8.29 -25.21 13.53
C VAL A 173 -7.50 -26.37 12.91
N GLU A 174 -7.37 -26.44 11.57
CA GLU A 174 -6.52 -27.42 10.89
C GLU A 174 -5.05 -27.40 11.34
N THR A 175 -4.55 -26.28 11.89
CA THR A 175 -3.17 -26.19 12.42
C THR A 175 -2.96 -26.86 13.77
N GLY A 176 -4.04 -27.20 14.49
CA GLY A 176 -3.99 -27.63 15.90
C GLY A 176 -3.56 -26.54 16.90
N LYS A 177 -3.29 -25.30 16.45
CA LYS A 177 -2.86 -24.17 17.30
C LYS A 177 -3.99 -23.18 17.63
N ALA A 178 -5.20 -23.41 17.14
CA ALA A 178 -6.37 -22.54 17.35
C ALA A 178 -6.65 -22.22 18.83
N ALA A 179 -6.33 -23.13 19.76
CA ALA A 179 -6.47 -22.90 21.19
C ALA A 179 -5.69 -21.69 21.74
N ALA A 180 -4.71 -21.14 21.02
CA ALA A 180 -4.00 -19.90 21.38
C ALA A 180 -4.76 -18.61 21.00
N PHE A 181 -5.87 -18.71 20.27
CA PHE A 181 -6.57 -17.59 19.65
C PHE A 181 -8.00 -17.41 20.18
N ASP A 182 -8.48 -16.17 20.20
CA ASP A 182 -9.91 -15.82 20.24
C ASP A 182 -10.24 -14.87 19.08
N VAL A 183 -11.51 -14.79 18.69
CA VAL A 183 -11.98 -14.10 17.49
C VAL A 183 -12.98 -13.01 17.87
N TYR A 184 -12.84 -11.83 17.28
CA TYR A 184 -13.64 -10.64 17.58
C TYR A 184 -14.18 -9.98 16.32
N LEU A 185 -15.51 -10.03 16.14
CA LEU A 185 -16.23 -9.27 15.11
C LEU A 185 -16.65 -7.92 15.69
N LEU A 186 -16.05 -6.84 15.20
CA LEU A 186 -16.11 -5.50 15.80
C LEU A 186 -16.91 -4.52 14.94
N SER A 187 -18.20 -4.37 15.22
CA SER A 187 -19.15 -3.66 14.37
C SER A 187 -19.35 -2.18 14.71
N ASP A 188 -19.17 -1.33 13.69
CA ASP A 188 -19.65 0.05 13.61
C ASP A 188 -20.96 0.13 12.79
N THR A 189 -21.59 -0.99 12.41
CA THR A 189 -22.71 -1.01 11.46
C THR A 189 -23.89 -0.16 11.94
N THR A 190 -24.29 0.79 11.10
CA THR A 190 -25.31 1.80 11.40
C THR A 190 -26.70 1.38 10.96
N ASP A 191 -26.78 0.60 9.88
CA ASP A 191 -28.01 0.02 9.37
C ASP A 191 -28.57 -1.01 10.35
N SER A 192 -29.86 -0.93 10.66
CA SER A 192 -30.51 -1.81 11.65
C SER A 192 -30.74 -3.23 11.12
N GLU A 193 -30.98 -3.41 9.82
CA GLU A 193 -31.22 -4.73 9.23
C GLU A 193 -29.90 -5.50 9.12
N ILE A 194 -28.82 -4.81 8.70
CA ILE A 194 -27.49 -5.41 8.61
C ILE A 194 -26.94 -5.71 10.01
N ALA A 195 -27.06 -4.80 10.98
CA ALA A 195 -26.58 -5.03 12.35
C ALA A 195 -27.29 -6.20 13.07
N GLU A 196 -28.55 -6.46 12.71
CA GLU A 196 -29.33 -7.58 13.21
C GLU A 196 -28.98 -8.89 12.49
N ALA A 197 -28.66 -8.84 11.19
CA ALA A 197 -28.07 -9.96 10.47
C ALA A 197 -26.70 -10.34 11.06
N GLU A 198 -25.82 -9.37 11.31
CA GLU A 198 -24.51 -9.55 11.95
C GLU A 198 -24.65 -10.23 13.32
N ARG A 199 -25.59 -9.80 14.17
CA ARG A 199 -25.86 -10.41 15.48
C ARG A 199 -26.20 -11.89 15.36
N ARG A 200 -27.18 -12.23 14.52
CA ARG A 200 -27.66 -13.61 14.35
C ARG A 200 -26.60 -14.51 13.72
N ALA A 201 -25.94 -14.05 12.66
CA ALA A 201 -24.91 -14.82 11.96
C ALA A 201 -23.66 -15.05 12.83
N ALA A 202 -23.25 -14.06 13.65
CA ALA A 202 -22.17 -14.25 14.61
C ALA A 202 -22.55 -15.21 15.75
N ALA A 203 -23.79 -15.16 16.25
CA ALA A 203 -24.29 -16.10 17.25
C ALA A 203 -24.36 -17.54 16.69
N ALA A 204 -24.82 -17.71 15.46
CA ALA A 204 -24.84 -19.00 14.77
C ALA A 204 -23.44 -19.53 14.45
N LEU A 205 -22.51 -18.65 14.02
CA LEU A 205 -21.10 -19.01 13.83
C LEU A 205 -20.45 -19.46 15.14
N ARG A 206 -20.68 -18.76 16.25
CA ARG A 206 -20.16 -19.14 17.58
C ARG A 206 -20.60 -20.54 18.03
N LYS A 207 -21.80 -21.01 17.63
CA LYS A 207 -22.29 -22.37 17.92
C LYS A 207 -21.57 -23.47 17.11
N ARG A 208 -21.10 -23.16 15.89
CA ARG A 208 -20.55 -24.13 14.94
C ARG A 208 -19.03 -24.12 14.80
N LEU A 209 -18.35 -23.08 15.31
CA LEU A 209 -16.89 -22.98 15.28
C LEU A 209 -16.20 -24.16 16.01
N PRO A 210 -15.33 -24.93 15.34
CA PRO A 210 -14.65 -26.06 15.95
C PRO A 210 -13.40 -25.64 16.76
N GLY A 211 -12.73 -26.62 17.37
CA GLY A 211 -11.39 -26.44 17.96
C GLY A 211 -11.30 -25.59 19.23
N GLY A 212 -12.43 -25.19 19.82
CA GLY A 212 -12.46 -24.38 21.04
C GLY A 212 -12.22 -22.88 20.83
N LEU A 213 -12.23 -22.40 19.58
CA LEU A 213 -12.21 -20.97 19.27
C LEU A 213 -13.43 -20.28 19.86
N ARG A 214 -13.22 -19.12 20.49
CA ARG A 214 -14.31 -18.28 20.99
C ARG A 214 -14.51 -17.12 20.03
N LEU A 215 -15.74 -16.99 19.50
CA LEU A 215 -16.16 -15.81 18.75
C LEU A 215 -16.93 -14.86 19.65
N TYR A 216 -16.49 -13.62 19.66
CA TYR A 216 -17.14 -12.50 20.31
C TYR A 216 -17.66 -11.52 19.26
N TYR A 217 -18.86 -10.97 19.47
CA TYR A 217 -19.45 -9.94 18.62
C TYR A 217 -19.76 -8.70 19.45
N ARG A 218 -19.26 -7.55 19.01
CA ARG A 218 -19.43 -6.25 19.69
C ARG A 218 -19.80 -5.20 18.66
N ARG A 219 -21.03 -4.69 18.74
CA ARG A 219 -21.47 -3.48 18.03
C ARG A 219 -21.29 -2.24 18.92
N ARG A 220 -20.88 -1.10 18.36
CA ARG A 220 -20.84 0.19 19.07
C ARG A 220 -22.13 0.98 18.85
N GLU A 221 -22.59 1.68 19.89
CA GLU A 221 -23.66 2.68 19.78
C GLU A 221 -23.18 4.01 19.20
N ARG A 222 -21.90 4.35 19.40
CA ARG A 222 -21.29 5.63 19.02
C ARG A 222 -19.96 5.40 18.32
N ASN A 223 -19.96 5.56 16.99
CA ASN A 223 -18.85 5.19 16.11
C ASN A 223 -17.74 6.27 16.05
N ILE A 224 -17.29 6.73 17.22
CA ILE A 224 -16.21 7.72 17.34
C ILE A 224 -14.91 7.12 16.74
N GLY A 225 -14.18 7.90 15.94
CA GLY A 225 -12.92 7.46 15.32
C GLY A 225 -13.01 6.37 14.25
N ARG A 226 -14.22 5.90 13.87
CA ARG A 226 -14.42 4.77 12.92
C ARG A 226 -13.55 3.56 13.31
N LYS A 227 -12.92 2.87 12.35
CA LYS A 227 -11.99 1.75 12.55
C LYS A 227 -10.94 1.98 13.65
N VAL A 228 -10.35 3.18 13.74
CA VAL A 228 -9.36 3.50 14.78
C VAL A 228 -10.00 3.39 16.17
N GLY A 229 -11.09 4.13 16.40
CA GLY A 229 -11.81 4.10 17.68
C GLY A 229 -12.49 2.75 17.98
N ASN A 230 -12.78 1.95 16.94
CA ASN A 230 -13.34 0.61 17.06
C ASN A 230 -12.29 -0.37 17.60
N LEU A 231 -11.05 -0.28 17.09
CA LEU A 231 -9.88 -0.99 17.62
C LEU A 231 -9.46 -0.46 18.99
N GLU A 232 -9.48 0.87 19.20
CA GLU A 232 -9.16 1.53 20.47
C GLU A 232 -10.07 1.05 21.61
N ASP A 233 -11.41 1.03 21.43
CA ASP A 233 -12.35 0.52 22.45
C ASP A 233 -12.12 -0.98 22.73
N PHE A 234 -11.77 -1.77 21.71
CA PHE A 234 -11.37 -3.18 21.93
C PHE A 234 -10.08 -3.28 22.78
N CYS A 235 -9.03 -2.55 22.39
CA CYS A 235 -7.76 -2.54 23.12
C CYS A 235 -7.93 -2.04 24.56
N CYS A 236 -8.73 -1.00 24.76
CA CYS A 236 -8.99 -0.39 26.07
C CYS A 236 -9.85 -1.26 27.00
N ARG A 237 -10.64 -2.22 26.48
CA ARG A 237 -11.59 -3.02 27.28
C ARG A 237 -11.23 -4.50 27.42
N TRP A 238 -10.69 -5.12 26.37
CA TRP A 238 -10.34 -6.55 26.36
C TRP A 238 -8.89 -6.83 25.96
N GLY A 239 -8.19 -5.84 25.39
CA GLY A 239 -6.82 -5.99 24.90
C GLY A 239 -5.81 -6.54 25.93
N GLN A 240 -5.99 -6.25 27.23
CA GLN A 240 -5.12 -6.78 28.31
C GLN A 240 -5.09 -8.33 28.41
N ALA A 241 -6.06 -9.03 27.82
CA ALA A 241 -6.11 -10.50 27.84
C ALA A 241 -5.23 -11.17 26.78
N TYR A 242 -4.52 -10.39 25.94
CA TYR A 242 -3.82 -10.87 24.76
C TYR A 242 -2.43 -10.22 24.64
N GLU A 243 -1.41 -10.97 24.22
CA GLU A 243 -0.08 -10.40 23.91
C GLU A 243 -0.16 -9.52 22.64
N SER A 244 -0.98 -9.94 21.69
CA SER A 244 -1.03 -9.36 20.34
C SER A 244 -2.41 -9.51 19.70
N MET A 245 -2.70 -8.65 18.73
CA MET A 245 -3.87 -8.75 17.86
C MET A 245 -3.46 -8.89 16.39
N ILE A 246 -4.17 -9.71 15.63
CA ILE A 246 -4.10 -9.77 14.17
C ILE A 246 -5.33 -9.03 13.63
N ILE A 247 -5.11 -7.97 12.85
CA ILE A 247 -6.19 -7.16 12.29
C ILE A 247 -6.50 -7.64 10.87
N LEU A 248 -7.75 -8.06 10.64
CA LEU A 248 -8.33 -8.32 9.32
C LEU A 248 -9.27 -7.17 8.95
N ASP A 249 -9.35 -6.81 7.66
CA ASP A 249 -10.48 -6.02 7.15
C ASP A 249 -11.59 -6.97 6.67
N ALA A 250 -12.81 -6.45 6.52
CA ALA A 250 -14.01 -7.23 6.22
C ALA A 250 -14.06 -7.87 4.80
N ASP A 251 -13.03 -7.67 3.98
CA ASP A 251 -12.75 -8.31 2.69
C ASP A 251 -11.47 -9.18 2.72
N SER A 252 -10.79 -9.25 3.87
CA SER A 252 -9.58 -10.04 4.07
C SER A 252 -9.90 -11.52 4.34
N VAL A 253 -9.00 -12.41 3.92
CA VAL A 253 -9.09 -13.86 4.19
C VAL A 253 -7.66 -14.38 4.41
N MET A 254 -7.42 -15.16 5.48
CA MET A 254 -6.06 -15.62 5.80
C MET A 254 -5.99 -17.11 6.15
N GLY A 255 -4.97 -17.80 5.65
CA GLY A 255 -4.71 -19.20 5.99
C GLY A 255 -4.15 -19.35 7.40
N GLY A 256 -4.63 -20.36 8.14
CA GLY A 256 -4.30 -20.55 9.55
C GLY A 256 -2.81 -20.63 9.85
N ARG A 257 -2.03 -21.31 8.99
CA ARG A 257 -0.56 -21.40 9.13
C ARG A 257 0.13 -20.04 9.06
N THR A 258 -0.40 -19.09 8.30
CA THR A 258 0.14 -17.73 8.26
C THR A 258 -0.18 -16.97 9.54
N LEU A 259 -1.39 -17.12 10.11
CA LEU A 259 -1.73 -16.56 11.42
C LEU A 259 -0.80 -17.11 12.53
N VAL A 260 -0.57 -18.43 12.53
CA VAL A 260 0.35 -19.10 13.47
C VAL A 260 1.79 -18.60 13.30
N ARG A 261 2.31 -18.51 12.06
CA ARG A 261 3.66 -17.98 11.78
C ARG A 261 3.84 -16.53 12.20
N MET A 262 2.81 -15.69 12.01
CA MET A 262 2.82 -14.29 12.46
C MET A 262 2.89 -14.21 13.98
N ALA A 263 2.07 -15.00 14.69
CA ALA A 263 2.07 -15.08 16.14
C ALA A 263 3.38 -15.66 16.71
N ALA A 264 3.91 -16.74 16.15
CA ALA A 264 5.21 -17.31 16.52
C ALA A 264 6.37 -16.32 16.31
N THR A 265 6.37 -15.58 15.18
CA THR A 265 7.36 -14.53 14.90
C THR A 265 7.27 -13.36 15.89
N MET A 266 6.07 -13.05 16.37
CA MET A 266 5.83 -12.03 17.40
C MET A 266 6.30 -12.47 18.79
N GLN A 267 6.00 -13.71 19.19
CA GLN A 267 6.46 -14.31 20.44
C GLN A 267 7.99 -14.46 20.49
N ALA A 268 8.62 -14.85 19.37
CA ALA A 268 10.06 -15.07 19.27
C ALA A 268 10.91 -13.79 19.28
N ASN A 269 10.32 -12.61 19.02
CA ASN A 269 11.02 -11.32 19.04
C ASN A 269 10.34 -10.32 19.99
N PRO A 270 10.76 -10.25 21.26
CA PRO A 270 10.21 -9.32 22.25
C PRO A 270 10.34 -7.82 21.90
N ARG A 271 11.09 -7.44 20.86
CA ARG A 271 11.17 -6.04 20.37
C ARG A 271 10.23 -5.76 19.20
N LEU A 272 9.51 -6.75 18.69
CA LEU A 272 8.59 -6.57 17.57
C LEU A 272 7.29 -5.90 18.06
N GLY A 273 7.01 -4.72 17.53
CA GLY A 273 5.75 -4.02 17.76
C GLY A 273 4.71 -4.33 16.69
N LEU A 274 5.15 -4.45 15.43
CA LEU A 274 4.26 -4.71 14.28
C LEU A 274 4.94 -5.54 13.19
N LEU A 275 4.21 -6.52 12.65
CA LEU A 275 4.60 -7.34 11.50
C LEU A 275 3.50 -7.32 10.43
N GLN A 276 3.80 -6.71 9.29
CA GLN A 276 2.91 -6.58 8.13
C GLN A 276 3.19 -7.71 7.12
N THR A 277 2.17 -8.45 6.68
CA THR A 277 2.28 -9.30 5.46
C THR A 277 2.08 -8.44 4.21
N VAL A 278 2.18 -9.03 3.01
CA VAL A 278 1.58 -8.42 1.83
C VAL A 278 0.18 -9.01 1.65
N PRO A 279 -0.91 -8.20 1.66
CA PRO A 279 -2.22 -8.64 1.20
C PRO A 279 -2.20 -8.91 -0.31
N LEU A 280 -2.75 -10.04 -0.73
CA LEU A 280 -2.73 -10.48 -2.13
C LEU A 280 -4.17 -10.45 -2.69
N PRO A 281 -4.46 -9.65 -3.73
CA PRO A 281 -5.79 -9.64 -4.34
C PRO A 281 -6.26 -11.02 -4.82
N ALA A 282 -7.51 -11.35 -4.54
CA ALA A 282 -8.14 -12.60 -4.95
C ALA A 282 -9.55 -12.39 -5.52
N ARG A 283 -10.12 -13.49 -6.03
CA ARG A 283 -11.55 -13.67 -6.39
C ARG A 283 -12.12 -12.62 -7.36
N SER A 284 -11.26 -11.95 -8.14
CA SER A 284 -11.65 -10.90 -9.07
C SER A 284 -12.13 -11.45 -10.41
N ASN A 285 -13.38 -11.15 -10.79
CA ASN A 285 -14.02 -11.70 -11.99
C ASN A 285 -14.07 -10.75 -13.21
N THR A 286 -13.91 -9.43 -13.04
CA THR A 286 -13.88 -8.48 -14.17
C THR A 286 -12.52 -8.40 -14.84
N LEU A 287 -12.47 -7.99 -16.10
CA LEU A 287 -11.21 -7.78 -16.83
C LEU A 287 -10.24 -6.83 -16.09
N PHE A 288 -10.73 -5.73 -15.51
CA PHE A 288 -9.96 -4.83 -14.66
C PHE A 288 -9.47 -5.52 -13.38
N GLY A 289 -10.39 -6.15 -12.64
CA GLY A 289 -10.07 -6.84 -11.41
C GLY A 289 -9.02 -7.92 -11.64
N ARG A 290 -9.13 -8.70 -12.73
CA ARG A 290 -8.17 -9.75 -13.10
C ARG A 290 -6.79 -9.23 -13.49
N PHE A 291 -6.69 -8.17 -14.30
CA PHE A 291 -5.39 -7.58 -14.60
C PHE A 291 -4.74 -6.98 -13.35
N LEU A 292 -5.52 -6.27 -12.54
CA LEU A 292 -5.05 -5.78 -11.26
C LEU A 292 -4.60 -6.95 -10.38
N GLN A 293 -5.38 -8.03 -10.27
CA GLN A 293 -5.04 -9.26 -9.54
C GLN A 293 -3.82 -10.00 -10.12
N PHE A 294 -3.57 -9.98 -11.43
CA PHE A 294 -2.38 -10.62 -12.02
C PHE A 294 -1.11 -9.76 -11.93
N ALA A 295 -1.25 -8.43 -11.78
CA ALA A 295 -0.15 -7.58 -11.35
C ALA A 295 0.08 -7.67 -9.83
N ALA A 296 -1.00 -7.53 -9.05
CA ALA A 296 -1.09 -7.35 -7.60
C ALA A 296 -1.09 -8.64 -6.76
N THR A 297 -1.46 -9.80 -7.31
CA THR A 297 -0.84 -11.16 -6.94
C THR A 297 2.22 -12.01 -8.18
N LEU A 298 2.89 -11.27 -9.15
CA LEU A 298 4.20 -11.40 -9.77
C LEU A 298 5.23 -10.36 -9.26
N TYR A 299 4.81 -9.17 -8.80
CA TYR A 299 5.71 -8.00 -8.69
C TYR A 299 6.21 -7.56 -7.28
N SER A 300 5.42 -7.44 -6.19
CA SER A 300 5.97 -7.20 -4.82
C SER A 300 6.35 -8.42 -3.95
N PRO A 301 6.33 -9.71 -4.38
CA PRO A 301 7.16 -10.66 -3.62
C PRO A 301 8.61 -10.16 -3.66
N MET A 302 8.98 -9.62 -4.83
CA MET A 302 10.20 -8.92 -5.14
C MET A 302 10.23 -7.48 -4.57
N LEU A 303 9.34 -6.58 -4.98
CA LEU A 303 9.37 -5.17 -4.52
C LEU A 303 9.23 -5.01 -2.99
N ALA A 304 8.39 -5.78 -2.30
CA ALA A 304 8.25 -5.68 -0.84
C ALA A 304 9.47 -6.28 -0.12
N ALA A 305 10.05 -7.38 -0.64
CA ALA A 305 11.35 -7.85 -0.15
C ALA A 305 12.44 -6.79 -0.36
N GLY A 306 12.41 -6.09 -1.50
CA GLY A 306 13.29 -4.96 -1.80
C GLY A 306 13.12 -3.78 -0.85
N GLN A 307 11.89 -3.48 -0.43
CA GLN A 307 11.63 -2.51 0.64
C GLN A 307 12.21 -3.00 1.98
N SER A 308 11.95 -4.24 2.38
CA SER A 308 12.52 -4.82 3.61
C SER A 308 14.06 -4.86 3.61
N VAL A 309 14.73 -4.90 2.44
CA VAL A 309 16.20 -4.83 2.36
C VAL A 309 16.77 -3.51 2.90
N TRP A 310 16.10 -2.36 2.72
CA TRP A 310 16.60 -1.06 3.19
C TRP A 310 15.79 -0.45 4.34
N GLN A 311 14.48 -0.74 4.42
CA GLN A 311 13.62 -0.35 5.53
C GLN A 311 13.95 -1.15 6.79
N GLY A 312 14.18 -2.46 6.68
CA GLY A 312 14.60 -3.31 7.80
C GLY A 312 13.65 -3.29 8.98
N ASP A 313 14.07 -2.60 10.05
CA ASP A 313 13.34 -2.43 11.31
C ASP A 313 12.34 -1.26 11.30
N THR A 314 12.35 -0.44 10.25
CA THR A 314 11.47 0.73 10.08
C THR A 314 10.62 0.58 8.82
N ALA A 315 9.88 -0.52 8.73
CA ALA A 315 8.88 -0.74 7.69
C ALA A 315 7.59 0.09 7.96
N ASN A 316 6.57 -0.12 7.13
CA ASN A 316 5.29 0.57 7.19
C ASN A 316 4.12 -0.40 7.47
N TYR A 317 2.96 0.14 7.83
CA TYR A 317 1.71 -0.58 8.11
C TYR A 317 0.62 -0.15 7.12
N TRP A 318 -0.27 -1.07 6.74
CA TRP A 318 -1.31 -0.88 5.72
C TRP A 318 -2.73 -1.13 6.25
N GLY A 319 -2.93 -1.07 7.57
CA GLY A 319 -4.24 -1.16 8.21
C GLY A 319 -4.80 -2.57 8.44
N HIS A 320 -4.34 -3.60 7.72
CA HIS A 320 -4.82 -4.98 7.86
C HIS A 320 -3.77 -6.03 7.44
N ASN A 321 -4.11 -7.31 7.67
CA ASN A 321 -3.25 -8.48 7.50
C ASN A 321 -1.90 -8.30 8.21
N ALA A 322 -1.95 -7.73 9.42
CA ALA A 322 -0.79 -7.45 10.25
C ALA A 322 -1.04 -7.91 11.69
N ILE A 323 0.02 -8.37 12.36
CA ILE A 323 0.00 -8.62 13.80
C ILE A 323 0.67 -7.47 14.54
N ILE A 324 0.03 -6.98 15.60
CA ILE A 324 0.47 -5.86 16.43
C ILE A 324 0.49 -6.30 17.90
N ARG A 325 1.58 -5.99 18.59
CA ARG A 325 1.72 -6.19 20.04
C ARG A 325 0.86 -5.18 20.80
N ILE A 326 -0.07 -5.65 21.62
CA ILE A 326 -1.11 -4.77 22.19
C ILE A 326 -0.54 -3.77 23.18
N GLU A 327 0.41 -4.18 24.03
CA GLU A 327 1.16 -3.29 24.93
C GLU A 327 1.78 -2.11 24.16
N ALA A 328 2.51 -2.41 23.08
CA ALA A 328 3.18 -1.41 22.24
C ALA A 328 2.16 -0.47 21.57
N PHE A 329 1.01 -1.00 21.13
CA PHE A 329 -0.05 -0.22 20.51
C PHE A 329 -0.76 0.70 21.50
N VAL A 330 -1.21 0.18 22.65
CA VAL A 330 -1.91 0.96 23.67
C VAL A 330 -1.02 2.06 24.23
N ASN A 331 0.22 1.76 24.58
CA ASN A 331 1.13 2.73 25.20
C ASN A 331 1.61 3.84 24.24
N HIS A 332 1.56 3.62 22.92
CA HIS A 332 2.25 4.47 21.95
C HIS A 332 1.45 4.88 20.70
N CYS A 333 0.26 4.34 20.42
CA CYS A 333 -0.47 4.62 19.16
C CYS A 333 -1.73 5.49 19.30
N GLY A 334 -2.11 5.97 20.49
CA GLY A 334 -3.30 6.85 20.64
C GLY A 334 -3.20 8.10 19.75
N LEU A 335 -4.13 8.31 18.82
CA LEU A 335 -3.98 9.31 17.76
C LEU A 335 -4.65 10.66 18.08
N PRO A 336 -3.94 11.80 17.96
CA PRO A 336 -4.55 13.13 18.05
C PRO A 336 -5.25 13.54 16.75
N ALA A 337 -6.32 14.32 16.86
CA ALA A 337 -6.93 14.99 15.71
C ALA A 337 -6.01 16.09 15.14
N LEU A 338 -5.96 16.21 13.80
CA LEU A 338 -5.16 17.23 13.12
C LEU A 338 -5.85 18.60 13.24
N PRO A 339 -5.14 19.68 13.64
CA PRO A 339 -5.75 20.98 13.89
C PRO A 339 -6.27 21.63 12.60
N GLY A 340 -7.43 22.31 12.68
CA GLY A 340 -8.10 22.94 11.55
C GLY A 340 -9.18 22.06 10.91
N LYS A 341 -9.82 22.57 9.85
CA LYS A 341 -10.94 21.88 9.17
C LYS A 341 -10.44 20.81 8.19
N ALA A 342 -11.24 19.76 7.99
CA ALA A 342 -11.08 18.82 6.88
C ALA A 342 -11.10 19.57 5.53
N PRO A 343 -10.42 19.09 4.47
CA PRO A 343 -9.82 17.76 4.33
C PRO A 343 -8.44 17.56 4.96
N MET A 344 -7.71 18.65 5.28
CA MET A 344 -6.34 18.58 5.79
C MET A 344 -6.25 18.53 7.32
N GLY A 345 -7.30 18.95 8.04
CA GLY A 345 -7.49 18.74 9.48
C GLY A 345 -8.55 17.67 9.80
N GLY A 346 -8.87 17.50 11.08
CA GLY A 346 -9.74 16.43 11.60
C GLY A 346 -9.00 15.10 11.79
N ASP A 347 -9.75 14.00 11.83
CA ASP A 347 -9.21 12.64 11.99
C ASP A 347 -8.12 12.32 10.95
N ILE A 348 -7.08 11.59 11.37
CA ILE A 348 -6.06 11.05 10.47
C ILE A 348 -6.68 9.87 9.70
N LEU A 349 -6.88 10.01 8.38
CA LEU A 349 -7.57 8.99 7.57
C LEU A 349 -6.66 7.78 7.26
N SER A 350 -5.38 8.02 7.02
CA SER A 350 -4.34 6.98 6.90
C SER A 350 -3.61 6.89 8.24
N HIS A 351 -4.31 6.32 9.22
CA HIS A 351 -3.84 6.15 10.60
C HIS A 351 -2.65 5.20 10.70
N ASP A 352 -2.72 4.12 9.91
CA ASP A 352 -1.75 3.05 9.75
C ASP A 352 -0.28 3.50 9.65
N PHE A 353 0.04 4.41 8.73
CA PHE A 353 1.39 4.92 8.56
C PHE A 353 1.87 5.67 9.82
N VAL A 354 0.96 6.36 10.51
CA VAL A 354 1.27 7.16 11.71
C VAL A 354 1.48 6.26 12.92
N GLU A 355 0.68 5.21 13.05
CA GLU A 355 0.82 4.17 14.09
C GLU A 355 2.18 3.45 13.95
N ALA A 356 2.57 3.06 12.72
CA ALA A 356 3.91 2.52 12.45
C ALA A 356 5.04 3.52 12.80
N ALA A 357 4.86 4.81 12.49
CA ALA A 357 5.82 5.86 12.83
C ALA A 357 5.94 6.11 14.35
N LEU A 358 4.83 5.95 15.08
CA LEU A 358 4.76 6.07 16.54
C LEU A 358 5.41 4.87 17.24
N LEU A 359 5.15 3.65 16.79
CA LEU A 359 5.87 2.45 17.25
C LEU A 359 7.39 2.60 17.04
N ARG A 360 7.83 3.10 15.87
CA ARG A 360 9.27 3.37 15.66
C ARG A 360 9.83 4.46 16.56
N ARG A 361 9.07 5.52 16.84
CA ARG A 361 9.47 6.54 17.82
C ARG A 361 9.65 5.97 19.22
N ALA A 362 8.82 5.00 19.61
CA ALA A 362 8.87 4.31 20.90
C ALA A 362 9.89 3.15 20.95
N GLY A 363 10.73 2.98 19.93
CA GLY A 363 11.81 1.97 19.92
C GLY A 363 11.42 0.60 19.35
N TRP A 364 10.14 0.22 19.40
CA TRP A 364 9.60 -1.04 18.87
C TRP A 364 9.88 -1.26 17.37
N GLU A 365 10.37 -2.43 16.99
CA GLU A 365 10.63 -2.79 15.58
C GLU A 365 9.30 -2.89 14.80
N VAL A 366 9.30 -2.37 13.57
CA VAL A 366 8.19 -2.52 12.60
C VAL A 366 8.74 -3.19 11.35
N ARG A 367 8.25 -4.40 11.05
CA ARG A 367 8.82 -5.27 10.00
C ARG A 367 7.77 -5.59 8.92
N LEU A 368 8.23 -5.63 7.67
CA LEU A 368 7.44 -6.10 6.52
C LEU A 368 7.96 -7.48 6.08
N HIS A 369 7.09 -8.49 6.07
CA HIS A 369 7.45 -9.86 5.73
C HIS A 369 6.88 -10.28 4.37
N ALA A 370 7.67 -10.03 3.32
CA ALA A 370 7.29 -10.27 1.92
C ALA A 370 7.17 -11.74 1.51
N GLY A 371 7.66 -12.68 2.33
CA GLY A 371 7.60 -14.12 2.08
C GLY A 371 6.44 -14.86 2.75
N LEU A 372 5.50 -14.13 3.36
CA LEU A 372 4.28 -14.72 3.94
C LEU A 372 3.18 -14.81 2.88
N GLU A 373 2.33 -15.81 3.09
CA GLU A 373 1.52 -16.45 2.05
C GLU A 373 0.10 -16.63 2.57
N ASP A 374 -0.83 -17.09 1.74
CA ASP A 374 -2.24 -17.26 2.13
C ASP A 374 -2.81 -16.05 2.90
N SER A 375 -2.57 -14.85 2.37
CA SER A 375 -2.97 -13.58 2.98
C SER A 375 -3.66 -12.73 1.92
N TYR A 376 -4.99 -12.76 1.87
CA TYR A 376 -5.75 -12.26 0.72
C TYR A 376 -6.59 -11.01 1.05
N GLU A 377 -6.91 -10.21 0.03
CA GLU A 377 -7.95 -9.15 0.02
C GLU A 377 -8.84 -9.26 -1.23
N GLU A 378 -10.06 -8.74 -1.19
CA GLU A 378 -10.92 -8.57 -2.37
C GLU A 378 -10.93 -7.12 -2.84
N LEU A 379 -10.56 -6.89 -4.11
CA LEU A 379 -10.43 -5.55 -4.67
C LEU A 379 -11.71 -5.04 -5.37
N PRO A 380 -11.93 -3.70 -5.39
CA PRO A 380 -13.04 -3.10 -6.14
C PRO A 380 -13.03 -3.49 -7.61
N GLY A 381 -14.04 -4.26 -8.04
CA GLY A 381 -14.09 -4.91 -9.36
C GLY A 381 -14.22 -3.99 -10.58
N ASN A 382 -14.06 -2.67 -10.45
CA ASN A 382 -14.02 -1.75 -11.60
C ASN A 382 -13.29 -0.44 -11.24
N MET A 383 -12.75 0.24 -12.26
CA MET A 383 -12.00 1.49 -12.10
C MET A 383 -12.78 2.63 -11.41
N VAL A 384 -14.12 2.70 -11.49
CA VAL A 384 -14.88 3.77 -10.82
C VAL A 384 -14.94 3.57 -9.32
N ASP A 385 -15.18 2.34 -8.87
CA ASP A 385 -15.25 2.00 -7.45
C ASP A 385 -13.84 1.86 -6.84
N TYR A 386 -12.83 1.45 -7.63
CA TYR A 386 -11.41 1.57 -7.29
C TYR A 386 -10.99 3.04 -7.07
N ALA A 387 -11.28 3.92 -8.03
CA ALA A 387 -11.01 5.35 -7.93
C ALA A 387 -11.67 6.03 -6.70
N LYS A 388 -12.81 5.51 -6.19
CA LYS A 388 -13.37 5.96 -4.91
C LYS A 388 -12.52 5.54 -3.71
N ARG A 389 -11.95 4.33 -3.70
CA ARG A 389 -11.04 3.83 -2.64
C ARG A 389 -9.82 4.75 -2.57
N ASP A 390 -9.17 4.92 -3.71
CA ASP A 390 -7.95 5.72 -3.86
C ASP A 390 -8.14 7.21 -3.55
N ARG A 391 -9.32 7.80 -3.82
CA ARG A 391 -9.59 9.19 -3.40
C ARG A 391 -9.53 9.36 -1.87
N ARG A 392 -9.94 8.34 -1.07
CA ARG A 392 -9.82 8.38 0.40
C ARG A 392 -8.35 8.32 0.82
N TRP A 393 -7.60 7.38 0.25
CA TRP A 393 -6.17 7.22 0.50
C TRP A 393 -5.36 8.46 0.09
N CYS A 394 -5.67 9.06 -1.06
CA CYS A 394 -5.09 10.33 -1.50
C CYS A 394 -5.28 11.46 -0.46
N GLN A 395 -6.49 11.59 0.12
CA GLN A 395 -6.72 12.59 1.18
C GLN A 395 -5.89 12.28 2.44
N GLY A 396 -5.88 11.03 2.91
CA GLY A 396 -5.12 10.62 4.10
C GLY A 396 -3.61 10.77 3.95
N ASN A 397 -3.07 10.40 2.80
CA ASN A 397 -1.66 10.57 2.49
C ASN A 397 -1.27 12.05 2.37
N MET A 398 -2.14 12.91 1.81
CA MET A 398 -1.90 14.36 1.80
C MET A 398 -1.95 14.98 3.21
N GLN A 399 -2.74 14.45 4.15
CA GLN A 399 -2.68 14.87 5.56
C GLN A 399 -1.28 14.61 6.16
N HIS A 400 -0.58 13.53 5.78
CA HIS A 400 0.76 13.19 6.30
C HIS A 400 1.83 14.25 5.99
N LEU A 401 1.65 15.08 4.95
CA LEU A 401 2.54 16.22 4.67
C LEU A 401 2.64 17.18 5.86
N ARG A 402 1.59 17.29 6.67
CA ARG A 402 1.57 18.09 7.91
C ARG A 402 2.37 17.45 9.04
N LEU A 403 2.67 16.15 8.95
CA LEU A 403 3.35 15.38 9.99
C LEU A 403 4.86 15.22 9.74
N LEU A 404 5.37 15.61 8.57
CA LEU A 404 6.80 15.52 8.18
C LEU A 404 7.76 16.12 9.22
N LEU A 405 7.36 17.23 9.85
CA LEU A 405 8.16 17.98 10.82
C LEU A 405 7.87 17.61 12.29
N SER A 406 7.09 16.55 12.56
CA SER A 406 6.75 16.10 13.93
C SER A 406 7.99 15.71 14.74
N ARG A 407 8.00 15.98 16.05
CA ARG A 407 9.11 15.61 16.95
C ARG A 407 9.20 14.09 17.16
N GLY A 408 10.43 13.60 17.31
CA GLY A 408 10.75 12.19 17.61
C GLY A 408 10.59 11.19 16.46
N LEU A 409 9.92 11.53 15.35
CA LEU A 409 9.76 10.58 14.24
C LEU A 409 11.10 10.24 13.59
N HIS A 410 11.37 8.95 13.46
CA HIS A 410 12.53 8.41 12.75
C HIS A 410 12.51 8.86 11.27
N PRO A 411 13.66 9.20 10.65
CA PRO A 411 13.67 9.77 9.31
C PRO A 411 12.98 8.91 8.25
N ILE A 412 13.08 7.58 8.32
CA ILE A 412 12.43 6.69 7.33
C ILE A 412 10.89 6.74 7.40
N ASN A 413 10.31 7.15 8.54
CA ASN A 413 8.86 7.28 8.67
C ASN A 413 8.36 8.67 8.23
N ARG A 414 9.11 9.76 8.51
CA ARG A 414 8.87 11.09 7.88
C ARG A 414 8.90 10.99 6.36
N LEU A 415 9.82 10.16 5.90
CA LEU A 415 10.00 9.82 4.52
C LEU A 415 8.75 9.07 4.02
N HIS A 416 8.34 7.93 4.61
CA HIS A 416 7.11 7.22 4.20
C HIS A 416 5.89 8.14 4.02
N PHE A 417 5.70 9.12 4.92
CA PHE A 417 4.68 10.18 4.82
C PHE A 417 4.80 11.06 3.57
N LEU A 418 5.99 11.60 3.29
CA LEU A 418 6.25 12.41 2.08
C LEU A 418 5.85 11.63 0.83
N LEU A 419 6.07 10.32 0.87
CA LEU A 419 6.06 9.50 -0.30
C LEU A 419 4.69 8.87 -0.58
N GLY A 420 3.94 8.56 0.48
CA GLY A 420 2.52 8.28 0.37
C GLY A 420 1.78 9.45 -0.31
N ALA A 421 2.10 10.68 0.07
CA ALA A 421 1.57 11.88 -0.59
C ALA A 421 2.03 12.00 -2.06
N LEU A 422 3.34 11.80 -2.31
CA LEU A 422 3.90 11.91 -3.66
C LEU A 422 3.42 10.82 -4.62
N ALA A 423 3.03 9.63 -4.16
CA ALA A 423 2.43 8.61 -5.02
C ALA A 423 1.15 9.11 -5.75
N TYR A 424 0.40 10.03 -5.14
CA TYR A 424 -0.74 10.71 -5.76
C TYR A 424 -0.38 12.04 -6.43
N MET A 425 0.46 12.87 -5.79
CA MET A 425 0.87 14.17 -6.36
C MET A 425 1.70 14.02 -7.64
N ALA A 426 2.45 12.93 -7.80
CA ALA A 426 3.19 12.57 -9.00
C ALA A 426 2.35 12.68 -10.28
N SER A 427 1.09 12.24 -10.24
CA SER A 427 0.19 12.30 -11.39
C SER A 427 -0.19 13.73 -11.77
N LEU A 428 -0.34 14.64 -10.79
CA LEU A 428 -0.59 16.06 -11.06
C LEU A 428 0.67 16.75 -11.59
N LEU A 429 1.82 16.51 -10.97
CA LEU A 429 3.10 17.09 -11.38
C LEU A 429 3.50 16.63 -12.79
N TRP A 430 3.29 15.36 -13.12
CA TRP A 430 3.53 14.83 -14.47
C TRP A 430 2.57 15.42 -15.51
N LEU A 431 1.28 15.57 -15.19
CA LEU A 431 0.31 16.24 -16.06
C LEU A 431 0.69 17.70 -16.34
N ILE A 432 1.12 18.44 -15.31
CA ILE A 432 1.64 19.82 -15.45
C ILE A 432 2.89 19.82 -16.33
N MET A 433 3.86 18.93 -16.07
CA MET A 433 5.10 18.83 -16.84
C MET A 433 4.82 18.55 -18.32
N LEU A 434 3.94 17.60 -18.65
CA LEU A 434 3.51 17.33 -20.03
C LEU A 434 2.85 18.54 -20.69
N GLY A 435 2.02 19.28 -19.95
CA GLY A 435 1.41 20.52 -20.42
C GLY A 435 2.44 21.59 -20.75
N LEU A 436 3.40 21.84 -19.83
CA LEU A 436 4.49 22.80 -20.03
C LEU A 436 5.42 22.39 -21.18
N SER A 437 5.76 21.10 -21.31
CA SER A 437 6.54 20.58 -22.44
C SER A 437 5.78 20.67 -23.77
N THR A 438 4.45 20.64 -23.77
CA THR A 438 3.64 20.92 -24.96
C THR A 438 3.74 22.40 -25.34
N VAL A 439 3.63 23.30 -24.35
CA VAL A 439 3.78 24.75 -24.58
C VAL A 439 5.18 25.05 -25.15
N ASP A 440 6.23 24.47 -24.58
CA ASP A 440 7.61 24.61 -25.09
C ASP A 440 7.72 24.11 -26.54
N ALA A 441 7.23 22.89 -26.83
CA ALA A 441 7.26 22.33 -28.19
C ALA A 441 6.50 23.19 -29.22
N VAL A 442 5.35 23.76 -28.84
CA VAL A 442 4.55 24.65 -29.70
C VAL A 442 5.24 26.01 -29.87
N VAL A 443 5.80 26.60 -28.81
CA VAL A 443 6.56 27.86 -28.89
C VAL A 443 7.79 27.68 -29.78
N ARG A 444 8.55 26.59 -29.62
CA ARG A 444 9.72 26.25 -30.45
C ARG A 444 9.37 26.02 -31.92
N ALA A 445 8.19 25.46 -32.22
CA ALA A 445 7.75 25.22 -33.59
C ALA A 445 7.19 26.48 -34.30
N VAL A 446 6.63 27.43 -33.54
CA VAL A 446 6.07 28.70 -34.07
C VAL A 446 7.13 29.82 -34.08
N ALA A 447 8.13 29.77 -33.19
CA ALA A 447 9.24 30.70 -33.18
C ALA A 447 10.15 30.51 -34.40
N LYS A 448 10.37 31.59 -35.15
CA LYS A 448 11.41 31.60 -36.19
C LYS A 448 12.78 31.45 -35.54
N VAL A 449 13.60 30.53 -36.07
CA VAL A 449 15.00 30.37 -35.66
C VAL A 449 15.74 31.70 -35.82
N ARG A 450 16.33 32.19 -34.73
CA ARG A 450 17.16 33.40 -34.73
C ARG A 450 18.62 32.98 -34.73
N PHE A 451 19.26 33.17 -35.89
CA PHE A 451 20.70 32.95 -36.06
C PHE A 451 21.54 34.14 -35.59
N PHE A 452 20.92 35.32 -35.44
CA PHE A 452 21.54 36.53 -34.92
C PHE A 452 20.66 37.06 -33.79
N ASN A 453 21.22 37.12 -32.58
CA ASN A 453 20.53 37.51 -31.36
C ASN A 453 20.94 38.91 -30.88
N GLU A 454 22.10 39.41 -31.32
CA GLU A 454 22.55 40.79 -31.10
C GLU A 454 22.61 41.61 -32.41
N GLY A 455 22.54 42.93 -32.29
CA GLY A 455 22.53 43.84 -33.45
C GLY A 455 23.86 43.96 -34.20
N TYR A 456 24.97 43.48 -33.61
CA TYR A 456 26.32 43.55 -34.18
C TYR A 456 27.05 42.20 -34.07
N GLN A 457 26.43 41.14 -34.59
CA GLN A 457 26.94 39.77 -34.50
C GLN A 457 27.58 39.31 -35.82
N LEU A 458 28.89 39.01 -35.78
CA LEU A 458 29.70 38.65 -36.96
C LEU A 458 29.48 37.22 -37.49
N PHE A 459 29.07 36.29 -36.63
CA PHE A 459 28.86 34.88 -36.99
C PHE A 459 27.52 34.37 -36.43
N PRO A 460 26.76 33.58 -37.21
CA PRO A 460 25.47 33.07 -36.76
C PRO A 460 25.62 32.05 -35.63
N GLU A 461 24.75 32.14 -34.63
CA GLU A 461 24.52 31.09 -33.65
C GLU A 461 23.68 29.96 -34.28
N TRP A 462 24.24 28.76 -34.33
CA TRP A 462 23.57 27.57 -34.85
C TRP A 462 22.87 26.82 -33.71
N PRO A 463 21.56 26.53 -33.81
CA PRO A 463 20.84 25.81 -32.74
C PRO A 463 21.41 24.41 -32.49
N GLU A 464 21.80 24.10 -31.25
CA GLU A 464 22.29 22.76 -30.89
C GLU A 464 21.12 21.79 -30.67
N SER A 465 21.21 20.60 -31.27
CA SER A 465 20.15 19.58 -31.22
C SER A 465 20.63 18.30 -30.51
N LYS A 466 20.30 18.19 -29.21
CA LYS A 466 20.75 17.11 -28.29
C LYS A 466 20.05 15.76 -28.50
N VAL A 467 19.66 15.40 -29.73
CA VAL A 467 18.79 14.25 -30.06
C VAL A 467 19.25 12.93 -29.41
N ALA A 468 20.56 12.64 -29.48
CA ALA A 468 21.14 11.42 -28.89
C ALA A 468 20.99 11.36 -27.36
N MET A 469 21.10 12.51 -26.67
CA MET A 469 20.92 12.58 -25.21
C MET A 469 19.45 12.50 -24.83
N ILE A 470 18.54 13.11 -25.60
CA ILE A 470 17.08 12.97 -25.43
C ILE A 470 16.68 11.50 -25.57
N ALA A 471 17.16 10.81 -26.61
CA ALA A 471 16.91 9.38 -26.81
C ALA A 471 17.49 8.53 -25.67
N SER A 472 18.71 8.85 -25.21
CA SER A 472 19.35 8.14 -24.08
C SER A 472 18.56 8.31 -22.77
N LEU A 473 18.13 9.54 -22.44
CA LEU A 473 17.34 9.82 -21.23
C LEU A 473 15.96 9.14 -21.29
N LEU A 474 15.33 9.10 -22.47
CA LEU A 474 14.09 8.38 -22.70
C LEU A 474 14.27 6.87 -22.50
N VAL A 475 15.31 6.26 -23.10
CA VAL A 475 15.62 4.83 -22.94
C VAL A 475 15.90 4.48 -21.47
N ILE A 476 16.71 5.29 -20.77
CA ILE A 476 16.96 5.12 -19.32
C ILE A 476 15.65 5.19 -18.53
N THR A 477 14.79 6.18 -18.80
CA THR A 477 13.51 6.34 -18.10
C THR A 477 12.57 5.15 -18.35
N VAL A 478 12.46 4.67 -19.59
CA VAL A 478 11.66 3.49 -19.95
C VAL A 478 12.21 2.22 -19.31
N LEU A 479 13.53 2.03 -19.30
CA LEU A 479 14.17 0.90 -18.59
C LEU A 479 13.88 0.97 -17.09
N MET A 480 13.96 2.15 -16.46
CA MET A 480 13.71 2.29 -15.02
C MET A 480 12.25 2.03 -14.63
N LEU A 481 11.30 2.34 -15.53
CA LEU A 481 9.87 2.03 -15.36
C LEU A 481 9.55 0.55 -15.59
N LEU A 482 10.13 -0.09 -16.61
CA LEU A 482 9.75 -1.44 -17.05
C LEU A 482 10.62 -2.57 -16.50
N LEU A 483 11.90 -2.32 -16.19
CA LEU A 483 12.81 -3.36 -15.69
C LEU A 483 12.32 -3.99 -14.37
N PRO A 484 11.76 -3.27 -13.37
CA PRO A 484 11.21 -3.91 -12.18
C PRO A 484 10.06 -4.90 -12.48
N LYS A 485 9.22 -4.62 -13.49
CA LYS A 485 8.21 -5.61 -13.96
C LYS A 485 8.87 -6.79 -14.66
N LEU A 486 9.85 -6.55 -15.54
CA LEU A 486 10.59 -7.60 -16.23
C LEU A 486 11.32 -8.54 -15.25
N LEU A 487 11.94 -8.00 -14.20
CA LEU A 487 12.62 -8.76 -13.16
C LEU A 487 11.64 -9.61 -12.34
N GLY A 488 10.45 -9.09 -12.01
CA GLY A 488 9.39 -9.89 -11.37
C GLY A 488 8.88 -11.02 -12.28
N MET A 489 8.74 -10.75 -13.59
CA MET A 489 8.42 -11.79 -14.58
C MET A 489 9.51 -12.86 -14.66
N ILE A 490 10.79 -12.47 -14.62
CA ILE A 490 11.93 -13.40 -14.60
C ILE A 490 11.91 -14.27 -13.33
N VAL A 491 11.68 -13.69 -12.15
CA VAL A 491 11.50 -14.44 -10.90
C VAL A 491 10.33 -15.44 -11.01
N GLY A 492 9.19 -15.00 -11.55
CA GLY A 492 8.05 -15.88 -11.81
C GLY A 492 8.41 -17.04 -12.76
N LEU A 493 9.09 -16.76 -13.87
CA LEU A 493 9.51 -17.76 -14.85
C LEU A 493 10.53 -18.76 -14.29
N LEU A 494 11.48 -18.30 -13.46
CA LEU A 494 12.52 -19.15 -12.87
C LEU A 494 12.00 -20.00 -11.70
N GLN A 495 11.15 -19.44 -10.84
CA GLN A 495 10.81 -20.06 -9.56
C GLN A 495 9.35 -20.56 -9.47
N ARG A 496 8.39 -19.88 -10.10
CA ARG A 496 6.93 -20.02 -9.84
C ARG A 496 6.09 -20.28 -11.09
N ARG A 497 6.72 -20.66 -12.21
CA ARG A 497 6.09 -20.79 -13.54
C ARG A 497 4.94 -21.80 -13.65
N ARG A 498 4.77 -22.70 -12.68
CA ARG A 498 3.67 -23.69 -12.64
C ARG A 498 2.41 -23.06 -12.05
N ASP A 499 2.57 -22.26 -11.00
CA ASP A 499 1.53 -21.54 -10.26
C ASP A 499 0.78 -20.56 -11.16
N PHE A 500 1.45 -19.98 -12.16
CA PHE A 500 0.84 -19.12 -13.19
C PHE A 500 0.36 -19.89 -14.44
N GLY A 501 0.11 -21.20 -14.32
CA GLY A 501 -0.47 -22.02 -15.40
C GLY A 501 0.47 -22.38 -16.55
N GLY A 502 1.78 -22.12 -16.41
CA GLY A 502 2.83 -22.45 -17.38
C GLY A 502 3.60 -21.23 -17.89
N GLY A 503 4.91 -21.39 -18.16
CA GLY A 503 5.80 -20.28 -18.50
C GLY A 503 5.39 -19.46 -19.73
N PHE A 504 4.86 -20.09 -20.78
CA PHE A 504 4.32 -19.38 -21.95
C PHE A 504 3.09 -18.53 -21.59
N ARG A 505 2.15 -19.08 -20.79
CA ARG A 505 0.97 -18.34 -20.33
C ARG A 505 1.35 -17.17 -19.43
N LEU A 506 2.34 -17.35 -18.55
CA LEU A 506 2.91 -16.28 -17.72
C LEU A 506 3.50 -15.16 -18.58
N ALA A 507 4.32 -15.47 -19.59
CA ALA A 507 4.91 -14.47 -20.48
C ALA A 507 3.85 -13.69 -21.29
N VAL A 508 2.86 -14.39 -21.87
CA VAL A 508 1.74 -13.74 -22.58
C VAL A 508 0.91 -12.88 -21.63
N SER A 509 0.65 -13.35 -20.41
CA SER A 509 -0.12 -12.60 -19.41
C SER A 509 0.62 -11.34 -18.93
N ALA A 510 1.94 -11.41 -18.75
CA ALA A 510 2.78 -10.26 -18.43
C ALA A 510 2.84 -9.23 -19.57
N PHE A 511 2.91 -9.67 -20.83
CA PHE A 511 2.82 -8.77 -21.98
C PHE A 511 1.46 -8.06 -22.06
N LEU A 512 0.37 -8.81 -21.87
CA LEU A 512 -0.98 -8.24 -21.82
C LEU A 512 -1.16 -7.27 -20.64
N GLU A 513 -0.59 -7.57 -19.48
CA GLU A 513 -0.59 -6.69 -18.30
C GLU A 513 0.14 -5.37 -18.58
N VAL A 514 1.34 -5.42 -19.19
CA VAL A 514 2.09 -4.21 -19.54
C VAL A 514 1.31 -3.33 -20.52
N LEU A 515 0.70 -3.92 -21.56
CA LEU A 515 -0.17 -3.19 -22.49
C LEU A 515 -1.39 -2.57 -21.79
N PHE A 516 -2.03 -3.33 -20.89
CA PHE A 516 -3.17 -2.87 -20.10
C PHE A 516 -2.82 -1.70 -19.17
N SER A 517 -1.69 -1.80 -18.47
CA SER A 517 -1.10 -0.75 -17.63
C SER A 517 -0.85 0.53 -18.42
N ILE A 518 -0.22 0.43 -19.60
CA ILE A 518 0.08 1.59 -20.46
C ILE A 518 -1.20 2.33 -20.88
N LEU A 519 -2.25 1.59 -21.28
CA LEU A 519 -3.53 2.18 -21.71
C LEU A 519 -4.30 2.87 -20.58
N ILE A 520 -4.15 2.41 -19.33
CA ILE A 520 -4.89 2.91 -18.17
C ILE A 520 -4.14 4.02 -17.41
N ALA A 521 -2.81 4.08 -17.50
CA ALA A 521 -2.01 5.09 -16.82
C ALA A 521 -2.48 6.55 -17.06
N PRO A 522 -2.88 6.98 -18.29
CA PRO A 522 -3.38 8.35 -18.51
C PRO A 522 -4.75 8.62 -17.86
N LEU A 523 -5.61 7.60 -17.76
CA LEU A 523 -6.90 7.68 -17.07
C LEU A 523 -6.72 7.79 -15.55
N MET A 524 -5.82 6.98 -14.98
CA MET A 524 -5.47 7.07 -13.56
C MET A 524 -4.75 8.37 -13.21
N MET A 525 -3.86 8.86 -14.09
CA MET A 525 -3.22 10.18 -13.96
C MET A 525 -4.28 11.28 -13.77
N ALA A 526 -5.30 11.33 -14.62
CA ALA A 526 -6.32 12.36 -14.55
C ALA A 526 -7.22 12.23 -13.30
N PHE A 527 -7.55 11.01 -12.86
CA PHE A 527 -8.26 10.80 -11.61
C PHE A 527 -7.43 11.28 -10.40
N HIS A 528 -6.15 10.91 -10.31
CA HIS A 528 -5.26 11.34 -9.23
C HIS A 528 -5.03 12.86 -9.25
N ALA A 529 -4.80 13.45 -10.42
CA ALA A 529 -4.70 14.91 -10.57
C ALA A 529 -5.98 15.61 -10.07
N TRP A 530 -7.15 15.10 -10.43
CA TRP A 530 -8.43 15.63 -9.94
C TRP A 530 -8.64 15.42 -8.43
N PHE A 531 -8.13 14.33 -7.85
CA PHE A 531 -8.17 14.11 -6.39
C PHE A 531 -7.32 15.13 -5.65
N VAL A 532 -6.05 15.29 -6.06
CA VAL A 532 -5.11 16.23 -5.43
C VAL A 532 -5.64 17.66 -5.53
N VAL A 533 -6.08 18.11 -6.72
CA VAL A 533 -6.72 19.42 -6.90
C VAL A 533 -7.98 19.56 -6.05
N SER A 534 -8.80 18.51 -5.91
CA SER A 534 -10.00 18.56 -5.06
C SER A 534 -9.67 18.68 -3.57
N VAL A 535 -8.62 18.00 -3.08
CA VAL A 535 -8.17 18.10 -1.68
C VAL A 535 -7.58 19.49 -1.40
N LEU A 536 -6.75 20.02 -2.29
CA LEU A 536 -6.24 21.39 -2.20
C LEU A 536 -7.37 22.44 -2.24
N ALA A 537 -8.41 22.21 -3.05
CA ALA A 537 -9.62 23.03 -3.10
C ALA A 537 -10.62 22.77 -1.95
N GLY A 538 -10.20 22.12 -0.85
CA GLY A 538 -10.99 21.95 0.36
C GLY A 538 -12.14 20.93 0.27
N ARG A 539 -12.22 20.12 -0.80
CA ARG A 539 -13.33 19.17 -1.01
C ARG A 539 -13.05 17.81 -0.37
N THR A 540 -13.70 17.57 0.76
CA THR A 540 -13.65 16.29 1.49
C THR A 540 -14.19 15.10 0.69
N VAL A 541 -13.87 13.89 1.17
CA VAL A 541 -14.47 12.64 0.70
C VAL A 541 -15.49 12.14 1.72
N SER A 542 -16.74 11.96 1.30
CA SER A 542 -17.76 11.29 2.11
C SER A 542 -17.43 9.80 2.25
N TRP A 543 -17.53 9.26 3.47
CA TRP A 543 -17.39 7.83 3.70
C TRP A 543 -18.70 7.12 3.35
N SER A 544 -18.62 6.04 2.58
CA SER A 544 -19.75 5.17 2.20
C SER A 544 -19.26 3.73 2.15
N SER A 545 -20.15 2.77 2.40
CA SER A 545 -19.87 1.35 2.11
C SER A 545 -19.48 1.17 0.63
N GLN A 546 -18.63 0.17 0.37
CA GLN A 546 -18.21 -0.16 -0.98
C GLN A 546 -19.09 -1.28 -1.51
N VAL A 547 -19.69 -1.08 -2.69
CA VAL A 547 -20.38 -2.15 -3.41
C VAL A 547 -19.32 -3.13 -3.89
N ARG A 548 -19.15 -4.24 -3.16
CA ARG A 548 -18.26 -5.34 -3.53
C ARG A 548 -18.85 -6.15 -4.69
N GLY A 549 -18.00 -6.93 -5.35
CA GLY A 549 -18.35 -7.68 -6.56
C GLY A 549 -18.14 -6.92 -7.88
N GLY A 550 -17.95 -7.68 -8.95
CA GLY A 550 -17.80 -7.14 -10.31
C GLY A 550 -19.13 -6.68 -10.90
N ARG A 551 -19.12 -5.53 -11.59
CA ARG A 551 -20.29 -5.04 -12.34
C ARG A 551 -19.91 -4.25 -13.57
N LEU A 552 -20.76 -4.32 -14.59
CA LEU A 552 -20.58 -3.63 -15.88
C LEU A 552 -20.98 -2.15 -15.76
N ILE A 553 -20.05 -1.23 -16.00
CA ILE A 553 -20.31 0.21 -15.91
C ILE A 553 -21.14 0.68 -17.12
N PRO A 554 -22.32 1.32 -16.93
CA PRO A 554 -23.11 1.82 -18.05
C PRO A 554 -22.41 2.94 -18.82
N TRP A 555 -22.63 3.04 -20.14
CA TRP A 555 -22.05 4.08 -20.99
C TRP A 555 -22.32 5.51 -20.48
N ARG A 556 -23.52 5.79 -19.97
CA ARG A 556 -23.87 7.08 -19.35
C ARG A 556 -23.00 7.41 -18.12
N VAL A 557 -22.56 6.39 -17.38
CA VAL A 557 -21.66 6.58 -16.23
C VAL A 557 -20.23 6.80 -16.72
N ALA A 558 -19.78 6.09 -17.74
CA ALA A 558 -18.44 6.27 -18.33
C ALA A 558 -18.25 7.67 -18.91
N TRP A 559 -19.10 8.09 -19.85
CA TRP A 559 -19.02 9.42 -20.46
C TRP A 559 -19.14 10.56 -19.44
N ARG A 560 -19.99 10.42 -18.42
CA ARG A 560 -20.10 11.41 -17.32
C ARG A 560 -18.85 11.45 -16.42
N ARG A 561 -18.02 10.40 -16.39
CA ARG A 561 -16.79 10.33 -15.58
C ARG A 561 -15.53 10.72 -16.36
N THR A 562 -15.45 10.45 -17.66
CA THR A 562 -14.22 10.65 -18.45
C THR A 562 -14.38 11.54 -19.67
N GLY A 563 -15.59 11.94 -20.07
CA GLY A 563 -15.84 12.69 -21.31
C GLY A 563 -15.10 14.02 -21.41
N ALA A 564 -14.92 14.73 -20.27
CA ALA A 564 -14.10 15.94 -20.22
C ALA A 564 -12.60 15.66 -20.50
N MET A 565 -12.10 14.49 -20.09
CA MET A 565 -10.73 14.06 -20.40
C MET A 565 -10.60 13.58 -21.86
N THR A 566 -11.60 12.89 -22.41
CA THR A 566 -11.64 12.57 -23.85
C THR A 566 -11.62 13.86 -24.69
N LEU A 567 -12.43 14.86 -24.35
CA LEU A 567 -12.44 16.16 -25.03
C LEU A 567 -11.10 16.88 -24.91
N LEU A 568 -10.51 16.93 -23.70
CA LEU A 568 -9.19 17.50 -23.49
C LEU A 568 -8.11 16.78 -24.32
N GLY A 569 -8.14 15.44 -24.38
CA GLY A 569 -7.22 14.64 -25.19
C GLY A 569 -7.37 14.88 -26.69
N LEU A 570 -8.59 15.08 -27.18
CA LEU A 570 -8.84 15.45 -28.59
C LEU A 570 -8.32 16.86 -28.91
N LEU A 571 -8.58 17.85 -28.05
CA LEU A 571 -8.12 19.24 -28.25
C LEU A 571 -6.60 19.35 -28.15
N TRP A 572 -6.00 18.77 -27.10
CA TRP A 572 -4.55 18.75 -26.88
C TRP A 572 -3.84 17.97 -27.99
N GLY A 573 -4.42 16.84 -28.42
CA GLY A 573 -3.93 16.07 -29.58
C GLY A 573 -3.98 16.87 -30.87
N GLY A 574 -5.08 17.57 -31.16
CA GLY A 574 -5.21 18.42 -32.34
C GLY A 574 -4.21 19.58 -32.38
N VAL A 575 -4.04 20.29 -31.27
CA VAL A 575 -3.01 21.35 -31.14
C VAL A 575 -1.61 20.79 -31.34
N SER A 576 -1.28 19.67 -30.68
CA SER A 576 0.04 19.03 -30.81
C SER A 576 0.29 18.55 -32.23
N TYR A 577 -0.70 17.95 -32.89
CA TYR A 577 -0.59 17.46 -34.27
C TYR A 577 -0.39 18.59 -35.28
N TYR A 578 -1.10 19.71 -35.12
CA TYR A 578 -1.01 20.84 -36.04
C TYR A 578 0.30 21.63 -35.91
N TYR A 579 0.72 21.94 -34.68
CA TYR A 579 1.90 22.78 -34.44
C TYR A 579 3.20 22.00 -34.27
N ALA A 580 3.19 20.79 -33.68
CA ALA A 580 4.40 20.03 -33.36
C ALA A 580 4.23 18.52 -33.69
N PRO A 581 4.13 18.12 -34.98
CA PRO A 581 3.78 16.74 -35.38
C PRO A 581 4.68 15.65 -34.78
N LEU A 582 5.97 15.92 -34.59
CA LEU A 582 6.92 14.98 -33.97
C LEU A 582 6.62 14.77 -32.47
N PHE A 583 6.27 15.85 -31.76
CA PHE A 583 5.89 15.79 -30.35
C PHE A 583 4.52 15.12 -30.15
N PHE A 584 3.58 15.29 -31.08
CA PHE A 584 2.31 14.55 -31.08
C PHE A 584 2.53 13.03 -31.05
N TRP A 585 3.43 12.48 -31.87
CA TRP A 585 3.70 11.04 -31.87
C TRP A 585 4.33 10.56 -30.55
N TRP A 586 5.19 11.37 -29.94
CA TRP A 586 5.75 11.08 -28.61
C TRP A 586 4.68 11.12 -27.50
N LEU A 587 3.76 12.09 -27.54
CA LEU A 587 2.64 12.21 -26.60
C LEU A 587 1.51 11.20 -26.87
N SER A 588 1.50 10.55 -28.04
CA SER A 588 0.39 9.71 -28.51
C SER A 588 -0.07 8.58 -27.57
N PRO A 589 0.78 7.91 -26.76
CA PRO A 589 0.29 6.92 -25.78
C PRO A 589 -0.58 7.55 -24.69
N VAL A 590 -0.25 8.78 -24.28
CA VAL A 590 -1.02 9.55 -23.28
C VAL A 590 -2.35 9.99 -23.88
N LEU A 591 -2.31 10.58 -25.08
CA LEU A 591 -3.49 11.01 -25.82
C LEU A 591 -4.46 9.84 -26.08
N LEU A 592 -3.94 8.67 -26.49
CA LEU A 592 -4.73 7.48 -26.75
C LEU A 592 -5.49 7.02 -25.50
N GLY A 593 -4.82 6.94 -24.34
CA GLY A 593 -5.48 6.57 -23.07
C GLY A 593 -6.51 7.59 -22.60
N MET A 594 -6.26 8.89 -22.83
CA MET A 594 -7.23 9.96 -22.53
C MET A 594 -8.47 9.88 -23.42
N VAL A 595 -8.28 9.73 -24.74
CA VAL A 595 -9.37 9.68 -25.74
C VAL A 595 -10.19 8.39 -25.57
N ALA A 596 -9.53 7.23 -25.50
CA ALA A 596 -10.17 5.92 -25.37
C ALA A 596 -10.75 5.64 -23.96
N SER A 597 -10.68 6.60 -23.04
CA SER A 597 -11.03 6.41 -21.62
C SER A 597 -12.44 5.92 -21.33
N ALA A 598 -13.46 6.42 -22.04
CA ALA A 598 -14.84 5.95 -21.86
C ALA A 598 -15.00 4.49 -22.31
N PRO A 599 -14.53 4.07 -23.50
CA PRO A 599 -14.36 2.66 -23.86
C PRO A 599 -13.57 1.84 -22.84
N LEU A 600 -12.39 2.30 -22.38
CA LEU A 600 -11.57 1.57 -21.41
C LEU A 600 -12.34 1.31 -20.11
N LEU A 601 -12.94 2.34 -19.52
CA LEU A 601 -13.79 2.21 -18.32
C LEU A 601 -14.97 1.24 -18.54
N ARG A 602 -15.55 1.25 -19.74
CA ARG A 602 -16.71 0.44 -20.13
C ARG A 602 -16.38 -1.04 -20.36
N TYR A 603 -15.29 -1.35 -21.06
CA TYR A 603 -14.94 -2.73 -21.43
C TYR A 603 -14.15 -3.45 -20.34
N THR A 604 -13.31 -2.75 -19.59
CA THR A 604 -12.54 -3.37 -18.48
C THR A 604 -13.41 -3.72 -17.28
N SER A 605 -14.58 -3.10 -17.13
CA SER A 605 -15.62 -3.54 -16.17
C SER A 605 -16.36 -4.83 -16.58
N SER A 606 -15.97 -5.48 -17.68
CA SER A 606 -16.63 -6.69 -18.18
C SER A 606 -16.22 -7.95 -17.41
N ILE A 607 -17.20 -8.58 -16.75
CA ILE A 607 -17.09 -9.91 -16.14
C ILE A 607 -16.82 -10.96 -17.23
N ARG A 608 -17.64 -10.99 -18.29
CA ARG A 608 -17.51 -11.95 -19.42
C ARG A 608 -16.14 -11.98 -20.09
N ALA A 609 -15.44 -10.84 -20.12
CA ALA A 609 -14.08 -10.76 -20.67
C ALA A 609 -13.02 -11.28 -19.67
N GLY A 610 -13.24 -11.08 -18.36
CA GLY A 610 -12.41 -11.68 -17.32
C GLY A 610 -12.57 -13.21 -17.27
N GLU A 611 -13.81 -13.70 -17.24
CA GLU A 611 -14.16 -15.14 -17.37
C GLU A 611 -13.56 -15.77 -18.63
N TRP A 612 -13.46 -15.02 -19.74
CA TRP A 612 -12.84 -15.50 -20.97
C TRP A 612 -11.33 -15.71 -20.79
N LEU A 613 -10.61 -14.75 -20.21
CA LEU A 613 -9.18 -14.92 -19.88
C LEU A 613 -8.95 -16.11 -18.94
N GLN A 614 -9.74 -16.20 -17.87
CA GLN A 614 -9.68 -17.28 -16.88
C GLN A 614 -9.84 -18.66 -17.52
N ARG A 615 -10.82 -18.83 -18.42
CA ARG A 615 -11.03 -20.09 -19.18
C ARG A 615 -9.86 -20.46 -20.09
N HIS A 616 -9.14 -19.47 -20.64
CA HIS A 616 -7.93 -19.70 -21.42
C HIS A 616 -6.66 -19.83 -20.55
N ARG A 617 -6.80 -19.73 -19.22
CA ARG A 617 -5.74 -19.65 -18.20
C ARG A 617 -4.75 -18.49 -18.45
N LEU A 618 -5.24 -17.40 -19.04
CA LEU A 618 -4.50 -16.14 -19.20
C LEU A 618 -4.84 -15.21 -18.03
N VAL A 619 -3.85 -14.41 -17.61
CA VAL A 619 -4.01 -13.44 -16.52
C VAL A 619 -4.53 -14.16 -15.27
N CYS A 620 -3.92 -15.32 -14.97
CA CYS A 620 -4.26 -16.23 -13.86
C CYS A 620 -3.21 -16.20 -12.76
N ILE A 621 -3.66 -16.39 -11.52
CA ILE A 621 -2.83 -16.31 -10.31
C ILE A 621 -2.64 -17.69 -9.66
N PRO A 622 -1.64 -17.89 -8.78
CA PRO A 622 -1.47 -19.11 -8.01
C PRO A 622 -2.76 -19.67 -7.41
N ALA A 623 -3.55 -18.82 -6.75
CA ALA A 623 -4.79 -19.20 -6.08
C ALA A 623 -5.98 -19.54 -7.02
N GLU A 624 -5.79 -19.47 -8.34
CA GLU A 624 -6.75 -19.96 -9.34
C GLU A 624 -6.26 -21.23 -10.05
N VAL A 625 -4.97 -21.53 -9.96
CA VAL A 625 -4.34 -22.71 -10.60
C VAL A 625 -4.20 -23.84 -9.59
N ASN A 626 -3.79 -23.51 -8.37
CA ASN A 626 -3.78 -24.35 -7.18
C ASN A 626 -4.52 -23.56 -6.08
N PRO A 627 -5.86 -23.60 -6.01
CA PRO A 627 -6.60 -22.81 -5.04
C PRO A 627 -6.24 -23.24 -3.61
N PRO A 628 -5.91 -22.29 -2.70
CA PRO A 628 -5.62 -22.61 -1.32
C PRO A 628 -6.91 -23.04 -0.61
N TRP A 629 -6.78 -23.94 0.36
CA TRP A 629 -7.90 -24.51 1.11
C TRP A 629 -8.85 -23.42 1.64
N VAL A 630 -8.31 -22.33 2.20
CA VAL A 630 -9.10 -21.24 2.80
C VAL A 630 -10.02 -20.52 1.80
N LEU A 631 -9.60 -20.34 0.54
CA LEU A 631 -10.44 -19.71 -0.48
C LEU A 631 -11.45 -20.72 -1.06
N THR A 632 -11.07 -22.00 -1.16
CA THR A 632 -12.01 -23.07 -1.53
C THR A 632 -13.11 -23.25 -0.47
N ARG A 633 -12.77 -23.17 0.82
CA ARG A 633 -13.72 -23.22 1.94
C ARG A 633 -14.67 -22.03 1.93
N LEU A 634 -14.16 -20.82 1.67
CA LEU A 634 -14.98 -19.62 1.48
C LEU A 634 -16.00 -19.80 0.34
N GLU A 635 -15.56 -20.29 -0.83
CA GLU A 635 -16.45 -20.54 -1.97
C GLU A 635 -17.52 -21.61 -1.66
N GLN A 636 -17.21 -22.63 -0.85
CA GLN A 636 -18.20 -23.60 -0.38
C GLN A 636 -19.24 -22.98 0.57
N LEU A 637 -18.80 -22.12 1.49
CA LEU A 637 -19.66 -21.43 2.47
C LEU A 637 -20.56 -20.38 1.82
N GLU A 638 -20.09 -19.67 0.79
CA GLU A 638 -20.94 -18.78 0.00
C GLU A 638 -21.95 -19.53 -0.88
N ALA A 639 -21.55 -20.68 -1.45
CA ALA A 639 -22.43 -21.50 -2.28
C ALA A 639 -23.51 -22.27 -1.47
N ASN A 640 -23.19 -22.62 -0.22
CA ASN A 640 -24.08 -23.34 0.69
C ASN A 640 -24.03 -22.65 2.07
N PRO A 641 -24.65 -21.46 2.22
CA PRO A 641 -24.64 -20.73 3.49
C PRO A 641 -25.28 -21.58 4.59
N PRO A 642 -24.63 -21.73 5.75
CA PRO A 642 -25.23 -22.41 6.89
C PRO A 642 -26.57 -21.78 7.29
N SER A 643 -27.52 -22.60 7.73
CA SER A 643 -28.79 -22.11 8.24
C SER A 643 -28.58 -21.42 9.59
N ASP A 644 -28.53 -20.09 9.59
CA ASP A 644 -28.54 -19.29 10.81
C ASP A 644 -29.92 -19.38 11.47
N GLU A 645 -30.10 -20.39 12.32
CA GLU A 645 -31.33 -20.57 13.12
C GLU A 645 -31.67 -19.30 13.90
N ALA A 646 -32.92 -18.84 13.77
CA ALA A 646 -33.43 -17.61 14.37
C ALA A 646 -33.66 -17.74 15.89
N ALA A 647 -32.60 -18.04 16.64
CA ALA A 647 -32.55 -17.84 18.08
C ALA A 647 -32.37 -16.34 18.36
N ASP A 648 -33.21 -15.77 19.22
CA ASP A 648 -33.02 -14.40 19.70
C ASP A 648 -31.92 -14.39 20.78
N VAL A 649 -30.68 -14.13 20.36
CA VAL A 649 -29.49 -14.21 21.21
C VAL A 649 -29.12 -12.82 21.72
N ASP A 650 -29.28 -12.60 23.03
CA ASP A 650 -28.88 -11.37 23.71
C ASP A 650 -27.44 -10.98 23.33
N ALA A 651 -27.28 -9.74 22.87
CA ALA A 651 -25.99 -9.20 22.46
C ALA A 651 -24.96 -9.17 23.59
N ALA A 652 -25.38 -9.06 24.86
CA ALA A 652 -24.47 -9.14 26.00
C ALA A 652 -23.83 -10.53 26.14
N SER A 653 -24.56 -11.61 25.80
CA SER A 653 -24.02 -12.98 25.80
C SER A 653 -22.93 -13.21 24.74
N LEU A 654 -22.85 -12.34 23.73
CA LEU A 654 -21.84 -12.38 22.66
C LEU A 654 -20.55 -11.63 23.00
N LEU A 655 -20.46 -10.98 24.17
CA LEU A 655 -19.25 -10.33 24.67
C LEU A 655 -18.41 -11.27 25.57
N PRO A 656 -17.13 -10.93 25.85
CA PRO A 656 -16.36 -11.58 26.90
C PRO A 656 -16.91 -11.25 28.29
N GLU A 657 -17.02 -12.27 29.15
CA GLU A 657 -17.52 -12.16 30.54
C GLU A 657 -16.70 -11.22 31.43
N THR A 658 -15.42 -11.01 31.11
CA THR A 658 -14.51 -10.15 31.87
C THR A 658 -13.98 -9.01 31.03
N GLU A 659 -14.08 -7.79 31.57
CA GLU A 659 -13.56 -6.57 30.97
C GLU A 659 -12.40 -6.04 31.84
N ARG A 660 -11.26 -5.71 31.22
CA ARG A 660 -10.06 -5.21 31.90
C ARG A 660 -9.67 -3.87 31.31
N ARG A 661 -10.10 -2.79 31.96
CA ARG A 661 -9.94 -1.43 31.43
C ARG A 661 -8.50 -0.93 31.51
N GLN A 662 -8.01 -0.41 30.40
CA GLN A 662 -6.79 0.40 30.27
C GLN A 662 -7.08 1.66 29.45
N THR A 663 -6.24 2.68 29.63
CA THR A 663 -6.28 3.93 28.86
C THR A 663 -5.24 3.91 27.76
N MET A 664 -5.59 4.31 26.54
CA MET A 664 -4.67 4.45 25.40
C MET A 664 -4.23 5.93 25.27
N PRO A 665 -3.07 6.34 25.83
CA PRO A 665 -2.68 7.76 25.89
C PRO A 665 -2.49 8.40 24.50
N THR A 666 -3.25 9.48 24.26
CA THR A 666 -3.16 10.28 23.03
C THR A 666 -1.77 10.91 22.88
N GLN A 667 -1.12 10.60 21.77
CA GLN A 667 0.26 10.96 21.51
C GLN A 667 0.41 12.41 21.04
N SER A 668 1.50 13.05 21.45
CA SER A 668 1.90 14.33 20.85
C SER A 668 2.56 14.13 19.49
N LEU A 669 2.10 14.84 18.47
CA LEU A 669 2.72 14.95 17.14
C LEU A 669 3.18 16.40 16.88
N LYS A 670 3.63 17.11 17.93
CA LYS A 670 4.05 18.52 17.86
C LYS A 670 5.20 18.70 16.85
N ALA A 671 5.01 19.57 15.85
CA ALA A 671 6.01 19.87 14.84
C ALA A 671 7.13 20.80 15.32
N TRP A 672 8.25 20.81 14.58
CA TRP A 672 9.26 21.87 14.66
C TRP A 672 8.65 23.21 14.19
N TRP A 673 9.01 24.30 14.91
CA TRP A 673 8.55 25.67 14.67
C TRP A 673 7.01 25.89 14.57
N GLY A 674 6.19 24.92 14.99
CA GLY A 674 4.73 24.98 14.85
C GLY A 674 4.20 24.77 13.43
N LEU A 675 5.06 24.43 12.47
CA LEU A 675 4.70 24.20 11.07
C LEU A 675 4.05 22.83 10.88
N GLY A 676 2.79 22.73 11.32
CA GLY A 676 1.99 21.51 11.25
C GLY A 676 2.01 20.70 12.54
N GLY A 677 1.94 19.38 12.40
CA GLY A 677 1.77 18.44 13.50
C GLY A 677 0.37 18.46 14.12
N ALA A 678 0.23 17.76 15.24
CA ALA A 678 -0.95 17.77 16.08
C ALA A 678 -0.57 17.73 17.57
N LYS A 679 -1.44 18.25 18.43
CA LYS A 679 -1.34 18.14 19.89
C LYS A 679 -2.37 17.10 20.36
N PRO A 680 -2.17 16.42 21.49
CA PRO A 680 -3.31 15.83 22.20
C PRO A 680 -4.36 16.92 22.48
N PRO A 681 -5.63 16.56 22.76
CA PRO A 681 -6.55 17.51 23.36
C PRO A 681 -5.90 18.17 24.58
N ALA A 682 -6.25 19.42 24.86
CA ALA A 682 -5.93 19.98 26.17
C ALA A 682 -6.63 19.09 27.22
N ALA A 683 -5.94 18.78 28.32
CA ALA A 683 -6.62 18.22 29.47
C ALA A 683 -7.62 19.28 29.95
N GLU A 684 -8.91 19.04 29.75
CA GLU A 684 -9.95 19.79 30.42
C GLU A 684 -9.73 19.60 31.92
N SER A 685 -9.72 20.69 32.67
CA SER A 685 -9.63 20.64 34.13
C SER A 685 -10.84 19.86 34.66
N ALA A 686 -10.56 18.81 35.45
CA ALA A 686 -11.51 17.80 35.91
C ALA A 686 -12.75 18.36 36.63
#